data_AF-A0A936N4A7-F1
#
_entry.id   AF-A0A936N4A7-F1
#
_cell.length_a   1.000
_cell.length_b   1.000
_cell.length_c   1.000
_cell.angle_alpha   90.00
_cell.angle_beta   90.00
_cell.angle_gamma   90.00
#
_symmetry.space_group_name_H-M   'P 1'
#
loop_
_entity.id
_entity.type
_entity.pdbx_description
1 polymer ?
#
loop_
_entity_poly.entity_id
_entity_poly.type
_entity_poly.pdbx_seq_one_letter_code
_entity_poly.pdbx_strand_id
1 'polypeptide(L)'
;MKKSNLKSILLIFFISFFSIPLNAITVTVNNTNDAGVGSLREAIAITNTTVGNDYINFNLGVGGPFTITLLSALPALTDNAGVFINGWDNAGNPGTPNSIAIFSTSIATPLNPVYKIILGNGNNIPVGLTISSSNNLIQGLVLNDFGDGTPSANDMCISLAGSSNTIIGCYLGMADDGSTMGAKPYYGIYCTRANNLIGDGTNAGVNLISGMGGSGGVKIYFAGATATANIVRGNIIGLQSNGTSALTASSTGIYLLNPANSNTIGGTGAFDGNLISGNRGTGIVISSYSNVIQGNFIGPLSDGITGLVGTQQSNGMSNSGWYNLIGGSAAGARNVIAGNPNLGMDMSGRNNIIQGNYWGTNKLGTGRLIGVGGSGMAVNTGTGNLIGGPGPGEGNLISGASNMGIWVLNQATNVGNTIQQNTIGLAVGATASLTGGGNSTGILMSPGARGNIIGGNSANTRNIISGNTTGISMGGAYVNTITGNYIGPSGDGLTRVIGTNQTYGISMSNGSLNAIGNTGAGDGNVISGNTSYGIYMSAVSASLNTIVQNTIGPNPAASGTLTNATNQTGVYMSNAKDNVVGGSGGASTRNIISANSNGVVITGATATNNVVRGNYIGLAGDGINRIIGSTQSFGVQLNPPAFSNTIGGLQAGEGNVMSGNSVGGYYGIGNTVGNAYLGNIIGLQANGLNVVTGATQSRGMDIHGSGLLIGDIGGYGNIISGNTNIGIYNALATGSNNIIRANHIGPGINGLQVAGAVQATGIQLQQSVSNYTVGGYLGAVGQNPQGNRIAFNTGNGVNVTSTPAVGHMISRNLIYSNGVGATQFPINLNYGVNQGNNGKPAPDIVTYTTSIVTGSGAVTAGVGDTVEVFANTSGNCKDMSIYKGSTLADAVGNWTLTGITINPGESVLATARSLANNNTSQTSTCTVPLPVEVVAFSAFCMGNKVNVYWTTITELNSKIFRIERSVDGVNFERIGELAAAGHSTQKLNYTLVDEHPLKETVYYKLIQEDISGLIQEFILVYTNDCDAKSLTNFLFPNPANSNVNLVLPGFFGREVKIEIISVLGKVEKSIILFVETPLNEIDIADLSKGVYFVRLLSADRNEVLRLTID
;
A
#
# COMPACT_ATOMS: atom_id res chain seq x y z
N MET A 1 7.41 -14.71 -55.07
CA MET A 1 6.82 -15.69 -56.01
C MET A 1 5.30 -15.56 -55.92
N LYS A 2 4.47 -15.28 -56.93
CA LYS A 2 4.56 -15.16 -58.39
C LYS A 2 3.58 -14.05 -58.84
N LYS A 3 3.99 -13.24 -59.83
CA LYS A 3 3.11 -12.47 -60.73
C LYS A 3 2.61 -13.40 -61.85
N SER A 4 1.36 -13.27 -62.31
CA SER A 4 1.03 -13.06 -63.74
C SER A 4 -0.49 -13.10 -64.04
N ASN A 5 -0.98 -11.97 -64.53
CA ASN A 5 -1.88 -11.75 -65.68
C ASN A 5 -3.25 -12.45 -65.76
N LEU A 6 -4.30 -11.63 -65.91
CA LEU A 6 -5.13 -11.66 -67.12
C LEU A 6 -5.83 -10.30 -67.34
N LYS A 7 -5.29 -9.53 -68.29
CA LYS A 7 -6.06 -8.57 -69.10
C LYS A 7 -6.95 -9.38 -70.04
N SER A 8 -8.21 -8.96 -70.20
CA SER A 8 -9.15 -9.22 -71.32
C SER A 8 -10.56 -9.61 -70.85
N ILE A 9 -11.32 -8.62 -70.35
CA ILE A 9 -12.77 -8.52 -70.59
C ILE A 9 -13.02 -7.04 -70.91
N LEU A 10 -12.78 -6.68 -72.16
CA LEU A 10 -13.03 -5.34 -72.71
C LEU A 10 -13.73 -5.52 -74.07
N LEU A 11 -14.97 -5.99 -74.06
CA LEU A 11 -15.93 -5.83 -75.14
C LEU A 11 -17.32 -6.27 -74.64
N ILE A 12 -18.36 -5.50 -74.96
CA ILE A 12 -19.77 -5.62 -74.54
C ILE A 12 -20.12 -4.80 -73.27
N PHE A 13 -20.14 -3.47 -73.42
CA PHE A 13 -21.25 -2.57 -73.01
C PHE A 13 -20.91 -1.17 -73.54
N PHE A 14 -20.92 -1.02 -74.87
CA PHE A 14 -20.87 0.26 -75.56
C PHE A 14 -22.14 0.33 -76.42
N ILE A 15 -23.23 0.84 -75.83
CA ILE A 15 -24.37 1.55 -76.45
C ILE A 15 -25.14 2.22 -75.29
N SER A 16 -25.20 3.55 -75.34
CA SER A 16 -25.87 4.52 -74.43
C SER A 16 -25.30 4.56 -72.98
N PHE A 17 -24.71 5.64 -72.49
CA PHE A 17 -25.15 7.03 -72.59
C PHE A 17 -24.08 7.93 -73.19
N PHE A 18 -24.45 8.67 -74.23
CA PHE A 18 -23.91 10.02 -74.41
C PHE A 18 -24.12 10.75 -73.07
N SER A 19 -23.04 11.15 -72.40
CA SER A 19 -23.11 12.22 -71.41
C SER A 19 -23.48 13.48 -72.19
N ILE A 20 -24.78 13.74 -72.25
CA ILE A 20 -25.31 15.06 -72.56
C ILE A 20 -24.70 15.97 -71.46
N PRO A 21 -24.09 17.11 -71.79
CA PRO A 21 -23.73 18.05 -70.75
C PRO A 21 -25.01 18.39 -69.98
N LEU A 22 -25.03 18.10 -68.67
CA LEU A 22 -26.03 18.71 -67.79
C LEU A 22 -25.76 20.21 -67.87
N ASN A 23 -26.58 20.92 -68.63
CA ASN A 23 -26.46 22.36 -68.77
C ASN A 23 -26.98 23.00 -67.49
N ALA A 24 -26.08 23.12 -66.51
CA ALA A 24 -26.27 23.98 -65.36
C ALA A 24 -26.68 25.38 -65.82
N ILE A 25 -27.74 25.91 -65.24
CA ILE A 25 -28.18 27.28 -65.49
C ILE A 25 -27.84 28.18 -64.31
N THR A 26 -27.71 29.48 -64.58
CA THR A 26 -27.68 30.50 -63.52
C THR A 26 -28.93 31.36 -63.65
N VAL A 27 -29.75 31.37 -62.60
CA VAL A 27 -30.93 32.22 -62.49
C VAL A 27 -30.64 33.36 -61.53
N THR A 28 -30.91 34.58 -61.97
CA THR A 28 -30.68 35.79 -61.18
C THR A 28 -31.99 36.27 -60.54
N VAL A 29 -32.01 36.38 -59.22
CA VAL A 29 -33.07 37.06 -58.47
C VAL A 29 -32.80 38.56 -58.48
N ASN A 30 -33.69 39.37 -59.04
CA ASN A 30 -33.47 40.80 -59.28
C ASN A 30 -34.48 41.73 -58.58
N ASN A 31 -35.43 41.17 -57.83
CA ASN A 31 -36.36 41.92 -57.00
C ASN A 31 -36.71 41.15 -55.71
N THR A 32 -37.31 41.85 -54.75
CA THR A 32 -37.71 41.31 -53.45
C THR A 32 -39.18 40.87 -53.38
N ASN A 33 -39.86 40.75 -54.52
CA ASN A 33 -41.27 40.33 -54.54
C ASN A 33 -41.39 38.85 -54.16
N ASP A 34 -42.50 38.47 -53.53
CA ASP A 34 -42.81 37.07 -53.18
C ASP A 34 -42.90 36.13 -54.40
N ALA A 35 -43.37 36.65 -55.54
CA ALA A 35 -43.61 35.89 -56.75
C ALA A 35 -43.51 36.77 -58.01
N GLY A 36 -43.51 36.13 -59.18
CA GLY A 36 -43.39 36.78 -60.48
C GLY A 36 -41.97 36.82 -61.03
N VAL A 37 -41.81 37.43 -62.21
CA VAL A 37 -40.55 37.42 -62.94
C VAL A 37 -39.43 38.04 -62.12
N GLY A 38 -38.30 37.34 -62.00
CA GLY A 38 -37.11 37.78 -61.25
C GLY A 38 -37.19 37.60 -59.72
N SER A 39 -38.24 36.94 -59.21
CA SER A 39 -38.37 36.58 -57.79
C SER A 39 -37.60 35.31 -57.44
N LEU A 40 -37.27 35.11 -56.16
CA LEU A 40 -36.67 33.86 -55.67
C LEU A 40 -37.57 32.65 -55.92
N ARG A 41 -38.89 32.83 -55.80
CA ARG A 41 -39.88 31.77 -56.04
C ARG A 41 -39.83 31.28 -57.49
N GLU A 42 -39.74 32.20 -58.44
CA GLU A 42 -39.56 31.84 -59.86
C GLU A 42 -38.21 31.16 -60.09
N ALA A 43 -37.13 31.68 -59.49
CA ALA A 43 -35.80 31.07 -59.63
C ALA A 43 -35.77 29.61 -59.14
N ILE A 44 -36.40 29.32 -58.00
CA ILE A 44 -36.56 27.95 -57.51
C ILE A 44 -37.40 27.11 -58.48
N ALA A 45 -38.50 27.65 -59.01
CA ALA A 45 -39.34 26.91 -59.95
C ALA A 45 -38.61 26.56 -61.25
N ILE A 46 -37.79 27.48 -61.79
CA ILE A 46 -36.96 27.25 -62.97
C ILE A 46 -35.92 26.16 -62.68
N THR A 47 -35.11 26.34 -61.62
CA THR A 47 -34.06 25.38 -61.25
C THR A 47 -34.59 23.98 -60.94
N ASN A 48 -35.78 23.86 -60.38
CA ASN A 48 -36.43 22.55 -60.15
C ASN A 48 -36.79 21.78 -61.44
N THR A 49 -36.88 22.47 -62.58
CA THR A 49 -37.26 21.86 -63.87
C THR A 49 -36.08 21.72 -64.82
N THR A 50 -34.92 22.26 -64.45
CA THR A 50 -33.69 22.16 -65.23
C THR A 50 -32.80 21.03 -64.75
N VAL A 51 -31.99 20.50 -65.67
CA VAL A 51 -31.15 19.33 -65.44
C VAL A 51 -29.71 19.80 -65.34
N GLY A 52 -29.18 19.88 -64.13
CA GLY A 52 -27.79 20.26 -63.88
C GLY A 52 -27.59 20.87 -62.51
N ASN A 53 -26.33 21.10 -62.15
CA ASN A 53 -26.03 21.78 -60.90
C ASN A 53 -26.37 23.27 -61.09
N ASP A 54 -27.58 23.66 -60.74
CA ASP A 54 -28.10 25.00 -61.05
C ASP A 54 -27.71 26.03 -59.99
N TYR A 55 -27.63 27.29 -60.40
CA TYR A 55 -27.16 28.42 -59.59
C TYR A 55 -28.26 29.45 -59.43
N ILE A 56 -28.51 29.90 -58.20
CA ILE A 56 -29.37 31.04 -57.88
C ILE A 56 -28.51 32.12 -57.23
N ASN A 57 -28.31 33.24 -57.94
CA ASN A 57 -27.57 34.41 -57.47
C ASN A 57 -28.51 35.62 -57.30
N PHE A 58 -28.12 36.59 -56.47
CA PHE A 58 -28.92 37.80 -56.25
C PHE A 58 -28.32 39.02 -56.98
N ASN A 59 -29.20 39.89 -57.47
CA ASN A 59 -28.88 41.19 -58.06
C ASN A 59 -29.98 42.20 -57.70
N LEU A 60 -30.07 42.51 -56.41
CA LEU A 60 -31.09 43.37 -55.81
C LEU A 60 -30.65 44.85 -55.72
N GLY A 61 -29.50 45.21 -56.28
CA GLY A 61 -28.96 46.58 -56.31
C GLY A 61 -27.91 46.86 -55.24
N VAL A 62 -27.60 48.14 -55.00
CA VAL A 62 -26.62 48.60 -53.98
C VAL A 62 -27.32 49.05 -52.69
N GLY A 63 -26.73 48.76 -51.54
CA GLY A 63 -27.39 48.90 -50.22
C GLY A 63 -27.87 47.56 -49.68
N GLY A 64 -28.31 47.49 -48.42
CA GLY A 64 -28.76 46.28 -47.74
C GLY A 64 -29.08 46.57 -46.27
N PRO A 65 -29.77 45.68 -45.53
CA PRO A 65 -30.24 44.34 -45.91
C PRO A 65 -31.41 44.35 -46.91
N PHE A 66 -31.62 43.22 -47.61
CA PHE A 66 -32.77 43.02 -48.51
C PHE A 66 -33.71 41.96 -47.95
N THR A 67 -34.99 42.29 -47.82
CA THR A 67 -36.01 41.37 -47.31
C THR A 67 -36.95 40.93 -48.42
N ILE A 68 -37.01 39.62 -48.67
CA ILE A 68 -38.04 38.96 -49.46
C ILE A 68 -39.12 38.50 -48.50
N THR A 69 -40.24 39.25 -48.44
CA THR A 69 -41.37 38.93 -47.57
C THR A 69 -42.24 37.88 -48.22
N LEU A 70 -42.24 36.67 -47.65
CA LEU A 70 -42.99 35.53 -48.19
C LEU A 70 -44.47 35.61 -47.80
N LEU A 71 -45.37 35.43 -48.78
CA LEU A 71 -46.82 35.38 -48.57
C LEU A 71 -47.37 33.94 -48.52
N SER A 72 -46.58 32.98 -49.00
CA SER A 72 -46.83 31.55 -48.95
C SER A 72 -45.50 30.78 -48.89
N ALA A 73 -45.52 29.49 -48.52
CA ALA A 73 -44.31 28.67 -48.50
C ALA A 73 -43.62 28.67 -49.87
N LEU A 74 -42.29 28.79 -49.89
CA LEU A 74 -41.49 28.63 -51.12
C LEU A 74 -41.64 27.20 -51.66
N PRO A 75 -41.55 26.99 -53.00
CA PRO A 75 -41.49 25.65 -53.56
C PRO A 75 -40.27 24.91 -52.98
N ALA A 76 -40.41 23.61 -52.71
CA ALA A 76 -39.29 22.80 -52.25
C ALA A 76 -38.22 22.67 -53.34
N LEU A 77 -36.94 22.59 -52.96
CA LEU A 77 -35.88 22.18 -53.88
C LEU A 77 -36.04 20.69 -54.19
N THR A 78 -36.17 20.36 -55.47
CA THR A 78 -36.50 19.01 -55.97
C THR A 78 -35.54 18.51 -57.04
N ASP A 79 -34.67 19.36 -57.59
CA ASP A 79 -33.61 18.91 -58.49
C ASP A 79 -32.50 18.15 -57.74
N ASN A 80 -32.27 16.89 -58.14
CA ASN A 80 -31.28 16.00 -57.54
C ASN A 80 -29.86 16.19 -58.08
N ALA A 81 -29.68 16.90 -59.19
CA ALA A 81 -28.35 17.32 -59.62
C ALA A 81 -27.78 18.36 -58.64
N GLY A 82 -28.65 19.28 -58.19
CA GLY A 82 -28.46 20.09 -56.98
C GLY A 82 -28.52 21.57 -57.29
N VAL A 83 -29.05 22.36 -56.35
CA VAL A 83 -29.19 23.81 -56.49
C VAL A 83 -28.23 24.52 -55.54
N PHE A 84 -27.43 25.44 -56.09
CA PHE A 84 -26.58 26.34 -55.33
C PHE A 84 -27.26 27.71 -55.16
N ILE A 85 -27.67 28.03 -53.95
CA ILE A 85 -28.22 29.36 -53.60
C ILE A 85 -27.14 30.18 -52.93
N ASN A 86 -26.70 31.24 -53.60
CA ASN A 86 -25.62 32.11 -53.15
C ASN A 86 -26.14 33.45 -52.61
N GLY A 87 -26.47 33.50 -51.32
CA GLY A 87 -26.91 34.72 -50.63
C GLY A 87 -25.83 35.77 -50.36
N TRP A 88 -24.55 35.49 -50.64
CA TRP A 88 -23.48 36.49 -50.51
C TRP A 88 -23.30 37.35 -51.76
N ASP A 89 -23.66 36.82 -52.93
CA ASP A 89 -23.50 37.53 -54.20
C ASP A 89 -24.69 38.47 -54.41
N ASN A 90 -24.42 39.76 -54.54
CA ASN A 90 -25.43 40.76 -54.84
C ASN A 90 -24.92 41.80 -55.83
N ALA A 91 -25.60 41.91 -56.97
CA ALA A 91 -25.29 42.84 -58.06
C ALA A 91 -23.91 42.62 -58.69
N GLY A 92 -23.46 41.36 -58.72
CA GLY A 92 -22.13 41.00 -59.21
C GLY A 92 -20.99 41.44 -58.30
N ASN A 93 -21.31 42.02 -57.13
CA ASN A 93 -20.35 42.27 -56.08
C ASN A 93 -20.36 41.06 -55.14
N PRO A 94 -19.25 40.29 -55.06
CA PRO A 94 -19.14 39.24 -54.07
C PRO A 94 -19.15 39.91 -52.68
N GLY A 95 -20.23 39.71 -51.92
CA GLY A 95 -20.29 40.10 -50.52
C GLY A 95 -19.21 39.36 -49.73
N THR A 96 -18.76 39.97 -48.63
CA THR A 96 -17.85 39.29 -47.71
C THR A 96 -18.61 38.20 -46.96
N PRO A 97 -18.13 36.93 -46.97
CA PRO A 97 -18.66 35.89 -46.11
C PRO A 97 -18.67 36.32 -44.65
N ASN A 98 -19.42 35.59 -43.81
CA ASN A 98 -19.27 35.73 -42.37
C ASN A 98 -17.78 35.56 -42.04
N SER A 99 -17.16 36.55 -41.40
CA SER A 99 -15.81 36.36 -40.86
C SER A 99 -15.88 36.54 -39.35
N ILE A 100 -16.58 35.60 -38.73
CA ILE A 100 -16.57 35.47 -37.28
C ILE A 100 -15.49 34.46 -36.96
N ALA A 101 -14.40 34.94 -36.38
CA ALA A 101 -13.33 34.07 -35.95
C ALA A 101 -13.80 33.30 -34.71
N ILE A 102 -14.31 32.08 -34.92
CA ILE A 102 -14.52 31.15 -33.81
C ILE A 102 -13.14 30.83 -33.22
N PHE A 103 -13.00 30.91 -31.89
CA PHE A 103 -11.77 30.56 -31.16
C PHE A 103 -10.62 31.58 -31.20
N SER A 104 -10.86 32.81 -31.71
CA SER A 104 -9.89 33.92 -31.66
C SER A 104 -9.87 34.62 -30.29
N THR A 105 -8.67 34.96 -29.81
CA THR A 105 -8.47 35.83 -28.62
C THR A 105 -8.65 37.31 -28.95
N SER A 106 -8.62 37.67 -30.23
CA SER A 106 -9.03 38.97 -30.74
C SER A 106 -10.51 38.86 -31.11
N ILE A 107 -11.38 39.45 -30.29
CA ILE A 107 -12.75 39.75 -30.68
C ILE A 107 -12.65 40.90 -31.69
N ALA A 108 -12.11 40.61 -32.88
CA ALA A 108 -12.30 41.48 -34.02
C ALA A 108 -13.81 41.52 -34.23
N THR A 109 -14.37 42.73 -34.20
CA THR A 109 -15.79 43.00 -34.48
C THR A 109 -16.28 42.06 -35.58
N PRO A 110 -17.37 41.29 -35.38
CA PRO A 110 -17.87 40.39 -36.40
C PRO A 110 -18.04 41.20 -37.69
N LEU A 111 -17.30 40.84 -38.75
CA LEU A 111 -17.54 41.44 -40.06
C LEU A 111 -18.91 40.94 -40.50
N ASN A 112 -19.90 41.80 -40.29
CA ASN A 112 -21.24 41.61 -40.80
C ASN A 112 -21.16 41.65 -42.34
N PRO A 113 -21.67 40.64 -43.05
CA PRO A 113 -21.83 40.72 -44.50
C PRO A 113 -22.52 42.03 -44.88
N VAL A 114 -21.94 42.77 -45.84
CA VAL A 114 -22.47 44.05 -46.33
C VAL A 114 -23.84 43.89 -46.99
N TYR A 115 -24.10 42.71 -47.57
CA TYR A 115 -25.36 42.35 -48.22
C TYR A 115 -25.96 41.11 -47.54
N LYS A 116 -27.14 41.26 -46.94
CA LYS A 116 -27.89 40.15 -46.31
C LYS A 116 -29.20 39.94 -47.04
N ILE A 117 -29.46 38.70 -47.46
CA ILE A 117 -30.72 38.28 -48.07
C ILE A 117 -31.58 37.67 -46.97
N ILE A 118 -32.63 38.37 -46.57
CA ILE A 118 -33.56 37.99 -45.52
C ILE A 118 -34.80 37.36 -46.17
N LEU A 119 -35.13 36.13 -45.76
CA LEU A 119 -36.42 35.53 -46.04
C LEU A 119 -37.34 35.82 -44.84
N GLY A 120 -38.24 36.78 -45.01
CA GLY A 120 -39.17 37.21 -43.97
C GLY A 120 -40.52 36.48 -44.05
N ASN A 121 -41.13 36.20 -42.91
CA ASN A 121 -42.46 35.59 -42.85
C ASN A 121 -43.57 36.65 -42.85
N GLY A 122 -44.25 36.82 -43.99
CA GLY A 122 -45.36 37.76 -44.12
C GLY A 122 -46.75 37.19 -43.82
N ASN A 123 -46.88 35.87 -43.64
CA ASN A 123 -48.19 35.19 -43.54
C ASN A 123 -48.13 33.85 -42.78
N ASN A 124 -47.59 33.84 -41.55
CA ASN A 124 -47.60 32.67 -40.66
C ASN A 124 -47.07 31.36 -41.31
N ILE A 125 -46.02 31.48 -42.11
CA ILE A 125 -45.44 30.36 -42.87
C ILE A 125 -44.62 29.47 -41.93
N PRO A 126 -44.92 28.16 -41.85
CA PRO A 126 -44.25 27.26 -40.90
C PRO A 126 -42.80 26.96 -41.29
N VAL A 127 -42.48 26.86 -42.58
CA VAL A 127 -41.15 26.45 -43.06
C VAL A 127 -40.57 27.52 -43.99
N GLY A 128 -39.37 28.02 -43.68
CA GLY A 128 -38.69 29.01 -44.51
C GLY A 128 -38.19 28.45 -45.84
N LEU A 129 -37.39 27.37 -45.78
CA LEU A 129 -36.90 26.67 -46.97
C LEU A 129 -37.00 25.15 -46.79
N THR A 130 -37.57 24.47 -47.78
CA THR A 130 -37.64 22.99 -47.81
C THR A 130 -36.69 22.45 -48.88
N ILE A 131 -35.77 21.57 -48.49
CA ILE A 131 -34.79 20.93 -49.38
C ILE A 131 -35.12 19.44 -49.44
N SER A 132 -35.81 19.01 -50.50
CA SER A 132 -36.21 17.61 -50.69
C SER A 132 -35.24 16.82 -51.55
N SER A 133 -34.39 17.49 -52.33
CA SER A 133 -33.40 16.88 -53.21
C SER A 133 -32.00 16.85 -52.61
N SER A 134 -31.07 16.25 -53.36
CA SER A 134 -29.68 16.07 -52.92
C SER A 134 -28.71 17.06 -53.57
N ASN A 135 -27.51 17.18 -53.02
CA ASN A 135 -26.39 17.96 -53.57
C ASN A 135 -26.62 19.47 -53.64
N ASN A 136 -27.56 20.01 -52.86
CA ASN A 136 -27.78 21.45 -52.78
C ASN A 136 -26.72 22.12 -51.90
N LEU A 137 -26.34 23.35 -52.24
CA LEU A 137 -25.50 24.22 -51.41
C LEU A 137 -26.30 25.50 -51.11
N ILE A 138 -26.56 25.77 -49.84
CA ILE A 138 -27.23 27.00 -49.41
C ILE A 138 -26.24 27.82 -48.61
N GLN A 139 -26.02 29.07 -49.03
CA GLN A 139 -25.15 29.97 -48.29
C GLN A 139 -25.69 31.39 -48.12
N GLY A 140 -25.32 32.01 -47.00
CA GLY A 140 -25.48 33.46 -46.80
C GLY A 140 -26.91 33.97 -46.63
N LEU A 141 -27.89 33.08 -46.37
CA LEU A 141 -29.28 33.48 -46.15
C LEU A 141 -29.55 33.80 -44.67
N VAL A 142 -30.42 34.77 -44.43
CA VAL A 142 -31.01 35.05 -43.11
C VAL A 142 -32.46 34.54 -43.12
N LEU A 143 -32.77 33.60 -42.24
CA LEU A 143 -34.11 33.04 -42.09
C LEU A 143 -34.58 33.28 -40.65
N ASN A 144 -35.37 34.32 -40.46
CA ASN A 144 -35.99 34.68 -39.20
C ASN A 144 -37.53 34.69 -39.33
N ASP A 145 -38.20 34.63 -38.20
CA ASP A 145 -39.65 34.85 -38.10
C ASP A 145 -40.57 33.76 -38.66
N PHE A 146 -40.05 32.59 -39.04
CA PHE A 146 -40.87 31.46 -39.51
C PHE A 146 -41.65 30.77 -38.39
N GLY A 147 -42.94 30.50 -38.64
CA GLY A 147 -43.89 29.88 -37.72
C GLY A 147 -45.30 30.49 -37.81
N ASP A 148 -46.28 29.84 -37.17
CA ASP A 148 -47.70 30.25 -37.21
C ASP A 148 -48.12 31.25 -36.12
N GLY A 149 -47.14 31.82 -35.40
CA GLY A 149 -47.33 32.70 -34.25
C GLY A 149 -47.31 31.96 -32.90
N THR A 150 -47.45 30.63 -32.89
CA THR A 150 -47.30 29.77 -31.70
C THR A 150 -46.23 28.70 -31.92
N PRO A 151 -45.09 28.72 -31.20
CA PRO A 151 -44.00 27.78 -31.47
C PRO A 151 -44.43 26.31 -31.40
N SER A 152 -44.44 25.64 -32.55
CA SER A 152 -44.87 24.26 -32.74
C SER A 152 -43.81 23.43 -33.47
N ALA A 153 -43.83 22.10 -33.34
CA ALA A 153 -42.85 21.23 -33.99
C ALA A 153 -42.89 21.25 -35.54
N ASN A 154 -43.82 21.99 -36.15
CA ASN A 154 -43.87 22.18 -37.60
C ASN A 154 -43.15 23.47 -38.04
N ASP A 155 -42.77 24.34 -37.10
CA ASP A 155 -42.17 25.64 -37.40
C ASP A 155 -40.64 25.53 -37.49
N MET A 156 -40.06 25.81 -38.65
CA MET A 156 -38.62 25.70 -38.85
C MET A 156 -38.04 26.67 -39.88
N CYS A 157 -36.77 27.07 -39.70
CA CYS A 157 -36.08 27.86 -40.74
C CYS A 157 -35.81 26.98 -41.97
N ILE A 158 -35.16 25.82 -41.78
CA ILE A 158 -34.81 24.89 -42.88
C ILE A 158 -35.28 23.48 -42.57
N SER A 159 -36.01 22.88 -43.52
CA SER A 159 -36.30 21.44 -43.57
C SER A 159 -35.33 20.72 -44.51
N LEU A 160 -34.46 19.88 -43.97
CA LEU A 160 -33.52 19.03 -44.71
C LEU A 160 -34.09 17.62 -44.89
N ALA A 161 -34.83 17.44 -45.98
CA ALA A 161 -35.50 16.20 -46.38
C ALA A 161 -34.82 15.44 -47.53
N GLY A 162 -33.71 15.96 -48.06
CA GLY A 162 -32.81 15.30 -49.02
C GLY A 162 -31.40 15.05 -48.45
N SER A 163 -30.56 14.30 -49.17
CA SER A 163 -29.23 13.87 -48.69
C SER A 163 -28.09 14.70 -49.31
N SER A 164 -26.89 14.65 -48.74
CA SER A 164 -25.70 15.28 -49.35
C SER A 164 -25.83 16.79 -49.58
N ASN A 165 -26.65 17.49 -48.78
CA ASN A 165 -26.80 18.94 -48.87
C ASN A 165 -25.83 19.66 -47.94
N THR A 166 -25.41 20.86 -48.32
CA THR A 166 -24.49 21.71 -47.54
C THR A 166 -25.15 23.03 -47.20
N ILE A 167 -25.14 23.40 -45.91
CA ILE A 167 -25.69 24.67 -45.40
C ILE A 167 -24.56 25.44 -44.71
N ILE A 168 -24.21 26.63 -45.19
CA ILE A 168 -23.05 27.39 -44.68
C ILE A 168 -23.34 28.89 -44.58
N GLY A 169 -22.76 29.59 -43.60
CA GLY A 169 -22.84 31.06 -43.56
C GLY A 169 -24.23 31.65 -43.30
N CYS A 170 -25.23 30.84 -42.92
CA CYS A 170 -26.61 31.29 -42.73
C CYS A 170 -26.87 31.81 -41.31
N TYR A 171 -27.84 32.73 -41.16
CA TYR A 171 -28.38 33.20 -39.87
C TYR A 171 -29.79 32.63 -39.70
N LEU A 172 -29.99 31.76 -38.71
CA LEU A 172 -31.24 31.02 -38.52
C LEU A 172 -31.86 31.37 -37.16
N GLY A 173 -33.07 31.93 -37.18
CA GLY A 173 -33.88 32.31 -36.02
C GLY A 173 -33.43 33.57 -35.27
N MET A 174 -32.42 34.27 -35.79
CA MET A 174 -32.00 35.60 -35.35
C MET A 174 -32.18 36.60 -36.48
N ALA A 175 -32.39 37.87 -36.13
CA ALA A 175 -32.42 38.94 -37.12
C ALA A 175 -31.06 39.14 -37.79
N ASP A 176 -31.06 39.93 -38.84
CA ASP A 176 -29.88 40.26 -39.62
C ASP A 176 -28.85 41.09 -38.85
N ASP A 177 -29.22 41.78 -37.77
CA ASP A 177 -28.23 42.44 -36.89
C ASP A 177 -27.36 41.44 -36.10
N GLY A 178 -27.76 40.16 -36.05
CA GLY A 178 -27.09 39.09 -35.29
C GLY A 178 -27.20 39.20 -33.77
N SER A 179 -28.05 40.09 -33.26
CA SER A 179 -28.19 40.39 -31.83
C SER A 179 -29.64 40.37 -31.34
N THR A 180 -30.63 40.48 -32.23
CA THR A 180 -32.06 40.43 -31.90
C THR A 180 -32.68 39.10 -32.28
N MET A 181 -33.65 38.67 -31.47
CA MET A 181 -34.42 37.45 -31.74
C MET A 181 -35.52 37.75 -32.75
N GLY A 182 -35.72 36.83 -33.69
CA GLY A 182 -36.93 36.82 -34.52
C GLY A 182 -38.18 36.30 -33.79
N ALA A 183 -39.35 36.47 -34.40
CA ALA A 183 -40.53 35.64 -34.14
C ALA A 183 -40.16 34.16 -34.30
N LYS A 184 -40.79 33.30 -33.51
CA LYS A 184 -40.13 32.16 -32.83
C LYS A 184 -40.27 30.82 -33.59
N PRO A 185 -39.38 30.44 -34.53
CA PRO A 185 -39.36 29.07 -35.06
C PRO A 185 -39.07 28.09 -33.94
N TYR A 186 -39.59 26.88 -34.06
CA TYR A 186 -39.32 25.80 -33.12
C TYR A 186 -38.01 25.08 -33.46
N TYR A 187 -37.70 24.91 -34.75
CA TYR A 187 -36.44 24.34 -35.22
C TYR A 187 -35.63 25.29 -36.10
N GLY A 188 -34.30 25.31 -35.93
CA GLY A 188 -33.43 26.05 -36.85
C GLY A 188 -33.25 25.22 -38.12
N ILE A 189 -32.73 24.01 -37.94
CA ILE A 189 -32.62 23.00 -38.98
C ILE A 189 -33.26 21.71 -38.50
N TYR A 190 -34.19 21.17 -39.27
CA TYR A 190 -34.78 19.85 -39.04
C TYR A 190 -34.31 18.88 -40.14
N CYS A 191 -33.49 17.90 -39.77
CA CYS A 191 -32.84 16.98 -40.70
C CYS A 191 -33.34 15.54 -40.54
N THR A 192 -33.77 14.92 -41.66
CA THR A 192 -34.31 13.55 -41.69
C THR A 192 -33.52 12.59 -42.58
N ARG A 193 -32.52 13.10 -43.29
CA ARG A 193 -31.76 12.36 -44.31
C ARG A 193 -30.27 12.37 -44.03
N ALA A 194 -29.54 11.62 -44.85
CA ALA A 194 -28.14 11.30 -44.61
C ALA A 194 -27.17 12.27 -45.30
N ASN A 195 -25.91 12.22 -44.86
CA ASN A 195 -24.78 12.89 -45.52
C ASN A 195 -24.90 14.41 -45.65
N ASN A 196 -25.77 15.07 -44.88
CA ASN A 196 -25.87 16.53 -44.90
C ASN A 196 -24.75 17.15 -44.07
N LEU A 197 -24.21 18.26 -44.58
CA LEU A 197 -23.14 19.04 -43.97
C LEU A 197 -23.70 20.39 -43.52
N ILE A 198 -23.68 20.66 -42.22
CA ILE A 198 -24.10 21.92 -41.63
C ILE A 198 -22.84 22.63 -41.11
N GLY A 199 -22.42 23.66 -41.84
CA GLY A 199 -21.13 24.34 -41.68
C GLY A 199 -19.99 23.57 -42.38
N ASP A 200 -18.87 24.21 -42.66
CA ASP A 200 -17.78 23.60 -43.44
C ASP A 200 -16.42 23.58 -42.73
N GLY A 201 -16.35 24.07 -41.48
CA GLY A 201 -15.09 24.18 -40.75
C GLY A 201 -14.19 25.31 -41.28
N THR A 202 -14.75 26.32 -41.93
CA THR A 202 -14.07 27.56 -42.30
C THR A 202 -14.77 28.75 -41.65
N ASN A 203 -14.09 29.90 -41.54
CA ASN A 203 -14.73 31.13 -41.04
C ASN A 203 -15.93 31.55 -41.90
N ALA A 204 -15.82 31.37 -43.23
CA ALA A 204 -16.87 31.73 -44.18
C ALA A 204 -18.12 30.86 -43.98
N GLY A 205 -17.95 29.57 -43.66
CA GLY A 205 -19.07 28.66 -43.56
C GLY A 205 -19.77 28.59 -42.20
N VAL A 206 -19.41 29.47 -41.25
CA VAL A 206 -20.05 29.52 -39.94
C VAL A 206 -21.53 29.85 -40.06
N ASN A 207 -22.40 28.90 -39.70
CA ASN A 207 -23.81 29.21 -39.47
C ASN A 207 -24.01 29.73 -38.05
N LEU A 208 -24.90 30.72 -37.93
CA LEU A 208 -25.33 31.31 -36.68
C LEU A 208 -26.77 30.88 -36.44
N ILE A 209 -26.97 30.00 -35.46
CA ILE A 209 -28.27 29.37 -35.22
C ILE A 209 -28.71 29.70 -33.81
N SER A 210 -29.72 30.55 -33.65
CA SER A 210 -30.21 30.96 -32.34
C SER A 210 -31.67 31.43 -32.36
N GLY A 211 -32.20 31.88 -31.23
CA GLY A 211 -33.54 32.48 -31.18
C GLY A 211 -34.74 31.52 -31.34
N MET A 212 -34.53 30.20 -31.27
CA MET A 212 -35.62 29.22 -31.29
C MET A 212 -36.58 29.40 -30.11
N GLY A 213 -37.89 29.43 -30.35
CA GLY A 213 -38.88 29.60 -29.30
C GLY A 213 -39.63 28.34 -28.88
N GLY A 214 -40.64 28.55 -28.03
CA GLY A 214 -41.23 27.48 -27.23
C GLY A 214 -40.30 27.03 -26.09
N SER A 215 -40.78 26.14 -25.22
CA SER A 215 -39.96 25.51 -24.16
C SER A 215 -39.14 24.31 -24.67
N GLY A 216 -39.49 23.78 -25.85
CA GLY A 216 -38.87 22.60 -26.46
C GLY A 216 -38.15 22.84 -27.78
N GLY A 217 -38.00 24.10 -28.22
CA GLY A 217 -37.35 24.40 -29.49
C GLY A 217 -35.92 23.86 -29.55
N VAL A 218 -35.43 23.51 -30.75
CA VAL A 218 -34.10 22.92 -30.96
C VAL A 218 -33.41 23.56 -32.15
N LYS A 219 -32.18 24.01 -31.99
CA LYS A 219 -31.46 24.72 -33.06
C LYS A 219 -31.11 23.81 -34.23
N ILE A 220 -30.63 22.59 -33.95
CA ILE A 220 -30.46 21.54 -34.97
C ILE A 220 -31.06 20.23 -34.44
N TYR A 221 -32.03 19.69 -35.17
CA TYR A 221 -32.76 18.48 -34.79
C TYR A 221 -32.59 17.40 -35.86
N PHE A 222 -32.08 16.22 -35.47
CA PHE A 222 -31.98 15.05 -36.35
C PHE A 222 -33.04 14.02 -35.97
N ALA A 223 -33.80 13.55 -36.94
CA ALA A 223 -34.93 12.64 -36.71
C ALA A 223 -34.97 11.48 -37.72
N GLY A 224 -35.27 10.29 -37.20
CA GLY A 224 -35.51 9.10 -38.02
C GLY A 224 -34.24 8.32 -38.39
N ALA A 225 -34.45 7.06 -38.80
CA ALA A 225 -33.37 6.09 -39.04
C ALA A 225 -32.50 6.44 -40.26
N THR A 226 -32.97 7.34 -41.12
CA THR A 226 -32.27 7.80 -42.32
C THR A 226 -31.42 9.04 -42.08
N ALA A 227 -31.53 9.67 -40.91
CA ALA A 227 -30.66 10.78 -40.52
C ALA A 227 -29.32 10.25 -40.01
N THR A 228 -28.48 9.78 -40.94
CA THR A 228 -27.17 9.16 -40.64
C THR A 228 -26.03 9.84 -41.38
N ALA A 229 -24.79 9.72 -40.89
CA ALA A 229 -23.61 10.29 -41.54
C ALA A 229 -23.70 11.80 -41.81
N ASN A 230 -24.56 12.52 -41.08
CA ASN A 230 -24.60 13.98 -41.13
C ASN A 230 -23.44 14.54 -40.31
N ILE A 231 -22.93 15.70 -40.72
CA ILE A 231 -21.84 16.39 -40.08
C ILE A 231 -22.30 17.81 -39.72
N VAL A 232 -22.15 18.19 -38.46
CA VAL A 232 -22.34 19.57 -38.00
C VAL A 232 -20.99 20.09 -37.54
N ARG A 233 -20.38 21.06 -38.22
CA ARG A 233 -19.03 21.55 -37.86
C ARG A 233 -18.85 23.04 -38.06
N GLY A 234 -18.07 23.69 -37.20
CA GLY A 234 -17.73 25.11 -37.31
C GLY A 234 -18.90 26.07 -37.16
N ASN A 235 -19.95 25.73 -36.39
CA ASN A 235 -21.13 26.60 -36.21
C ASN A 235 -21.12 27.33 -34.85
N ILE A 236 -21.85 28.44 -34.76
CA ILE A 236 -22.18 29.12 -33.50
C ILE A 236 -23.66 28.90 -33.19
N ILE A 237 -23.95 28.34 -32.03
CA ILE A 237 -25.28 27.82 -31.66
C ILE A 237 -25.66 28.36 -30.28
N GLY A 238 -26.63 29.27 -30.23
CA GLY A 238 -27.16 29.87 -28.98
C GLY A 238 -26.66 31.26 -28.61
N LEU A 239 -25.53 31.69 -29.15
CA LEU A 239 -24.99 33.04 -28.94
C LEU A 239 -25.47 34.02 -30.02
N GLN A 240 -25.30 35.31 -29.72
CA GLN A 240 -25.30 36.40 -30.70
C GLN A 240 -24.06 36.30 -31.61
N SER A 241 -24.06 37.04 -32.72
CA SER A 241 -22.97 37.10 -33.70
C SER A 241 -21.63 37.60 -33.13
N ASN A 242 -21.65 38.32 -31.99
CA ASN A 242 -20.44 38.71 -31.27
C ASN A 242 -19.73 37.55 -30.56
N GLY A 243 -20.39 36.39 -30.39
CA GLY A 243 -19.83 35.23 -29.70
C GLY A 243 -19.63 35.41 -28.19
N THR A 244 -20.15 36.48 -27.58
CA THR A 244 -19.96 36.81 -26.16
C THR A 244 -21.26 36.87 -25.36
N SER A 245 -22.41 36.98 -26.03
CA SER A 245 -23.71 37.17 -25.39
C SER A 245 -24.70 36.11 -25.85
N ALA A 246 -25.54 35.61 -24.94
CA ALA A 246 -26.61 34.69 -25.30
C ALA A 246 -27.77 35.39 -26.01
N LEU A 247 -28.42 34.68 -26.92
CA LEU A 247 -29.63 35.14 -27.60
C LEU A 247 -30.78 34.18 -27.28
N THR A 248 -31.48 34.41 -26.16
CA THR A 248 -32.29 33.36 -25.51
C THR A 248 -33.81 33.46 -25.73
N ALA A 249 -34.36 32.41 -26.35
CA ALA A 249 -35.64 31.78 -25.99
C ALA A 249 -35.38 30.28 -25.65
N SER A 250 -36.34 29.58 -25.01
CA SER A 250 -36.10 28.35 -24.26
C SER A 250 -35.79 27.10 -25.11
N SER A 251 -34.53 26.89 -25.52
CA SER A 251 -34.19 25.82 -26.48
C SER A 251 -32.93 24.99 -26.16
N THR A 252 -32.91 23.77 -26.69
CA THR A 252 -31.74 22.86 -26.81
C THR A 252 -30.87 23.28 -27.99
N GLY A 253 -29.55 23.08 -27.90
CA GLY A 253 -28.63 23.33 -29.01
C GLY A 253 -28.82 22.30 -30.12
N ILE A 254 -28.25 21.12 -29.96
CA ILE A 254 -28.33 20.02 -30.93
C ILE A 254 -29.05 18.83 -30.30
N TYR A 255 -29.99 18.21 -31.02
CA TYR A 255 -30.64 16.98 -30.59
C TYR A 255 -30.53 15.90 -31.68
N LEU A 256 -29.81 14.83 -31.35
CA LEU A 256 -29.78 13.55 -32.06
C LEU A 256 -30.86 12.61 -31.48
N LEU A 257 -32.06 12.62 -32.06
CA LEU A 257 -33.17 11.78 -31.60
C LEU A 257 -33.00 10.35 -32.10
N ASN A 258 -33.16 9.35 -31.23
CA ASN A 258 -33.25 7.95 -31.62
C ASN A 258 -34.32 7.73 -32.73
N PRO A 259 -34.01 7.13 -33.90
CA PRO A 259 -32.76 6.43 -34.28
C PRO A 259 -31.84 7.16 -35.28
N ALA A 260 -31.57 8.46 -35.11
CA ALA A 260 -30.62 9.24 -35.91
C ALA A 260 -29.15 8.88 -35.57
N ASN A 261 -28.70 7.72 -36.05
CA ASN A 261 -27.43 7.11 -35.67
C ASN A 261 -26.26 7.57 -36.55
N SER A 262 -25.02 7.35 -36.09
CA SER A 262 -23.81 7.55 -36.91
C SER A 262 -23.63 8.97 -37.46
N ASN A 263 -24.02 9.99 -36.70
CA ASN A 263 -23.79 11.39 -37.04
C ASN A 263 -22.53 11.92 -36.34
N THR A 264 -21.91 12.94 -36.93
CA THR A 264 -20.73 13.62 -36.36
C THR A 264 -21.06 15.05 -35.99
N ILE A 265 -20.84 15.41 -34.73
CA ILE A 265 -20.94 16.78 -34.24
C ILE A 265 -19.52 17.27 -33.94
N GLY A 266 -19.05 18.18 -34.78
CA GLY A 266 -17.73 18.77 -34.79
C GLY A 266 -16.75 17.99 -35.67
N GLY A 267 -15.51 17.85 -35.23
CA GLY A 267 -14.43 17.18 -35.97
C GLY A 267 -13.07 17.44 -35.35
N THR A 268 -11.99 17.08 -36.05
CA THR A 268 -10.62 17.17 -35.53
C THR A 268 -9.79 18.29 -36.13
N GLY A 269 -10.29 18.97 -37.17
CA GLY A 269 -9.68 20.18 -37.72
C GLY A 269 -9.80 21.35 -36.74
N ALA A 270 -8.89 22.32 -36.84
CA ALA A 270 -8.80 23.46 -35.92
C ALA A 270 -10.09 24.30 -35.82
N PHE A 271 -10.95 24.25 -36.84
CA PHE A 271 -12.21 24.99 -36.96
C PHE A 271 -13.43 24.08 -37.09
N ASP A 272 -13.26 22.76 -37.01
CA ASP A 272 -14.39 21.83 -37.11
C ASP A 272 -15.30 21.90 -35.86
N GLY A 273 -14.76 22.34 -34.72
CA GLY A 273 -15.50 22.47 -33.48
C GLY A 273 -16.68 23.42 -33.57
N ASN A 274 -17.86 23.02 -33.06
CA ASN A 274 -18.98 23.93 -32.88
C ASN A 274 -18.87 24.67 -31.54
N LEU A 275 -19.25 25.95 -31.52
CA LEU A 275 -19.44 26.73 -30.30
C LEU A 275 -20.92 26.69 -29.89
N ILE A 276 -21.23 26.00 -28.80
CA ILE A 276 -22.60 25.73 -28.34
C ILE A 276 -22.75 26.31 -26.93
N SER A 277 -23.34 27.49 -26.84
CA SER A 277 -23.40 28.24 -25.58
C SER A 277 -24.61 29.16 -25.53
N GLY A 278 -25.03 29.57 -24.33
CA GLY A 278 -26.20 30.42 -24.14
C GLY A 278 -27.54 29.75 -24.43
N ASN A 279 -27.60 28.42 -24.52
CA ASN A 279 -28.87 27.70 -24.60
C ASN A 279 -29.61 27.80 -23.25
N ARG A 280 -30.93 27.63 -23.21
CA ARG A 280 -31.69 27.54 -21.93
C ARG A 280 -31.98 26.08 -21.56
N GLY A 281 -31.96 25.19 -22.56
CA GLY A 281 -32.01 23.74 -22.39
C GLY A 281 -30.61 23.12 -22.25
N THR A 282 -30.43 21.90 -22.75
CA THR A 282 -29.11 21.24 -22.81
C THR A 282 -28.36 21.67 -24.07
N GLY A 283 -27.02 21.75 -24.01
CA GLY A 283 -26.20 22.06 -25.19
C GLY A 283 -26.35 21.01 -26.30
N ILE A 284 -26.03 19.75 -26.00
CA ILE A 284 -26.22 18.61 -26.92
C ILE A 284 -26.99 17.48 -26.23
N VAL A 285 -28.06 16.99 -26.86
CA VAL A 285 -28.82 15.81 -26.44
C VAL A 285 -28.59 14.66 -27.42
N ILE A 286 -28.21 13.49 -26.90
CA ILE A 286 -27.90 12.28 -27.66
C ILE A 286 -28.78 11.15 -27.12
N SER A 287 -29.82 10.78 -27.86
CA SER A 287 -30.60 9.56 -27.58
C SER A 287 -30.37 8.45 -28.61
N SER A 288 -29.69 8.75 -29.71
CA SER A 288 -29.33 7.81 -30.77
C SER A 288 -27.95 7.16 -30.56
N TYR A 289 -27.56 6.27 -31.48
CA TYR A 289 -26.43 5.37 -31.33
C TYR A 289 -25.26 5.68 -32.27
N SER A 290 -24.05 5.27 -31.87
CA SER A 290 -22.84 5.29 -32.72
C SER A 290 -22.47 6.66 -33.29
N ASN A 291 -22.83 7.74 -32.60
CA ASN A 291 -22.47 9.11 -33.00
C ASN A 291 -21.07 9.47 -32.51
N VAL A 292 -20.45 10.44 -33.18
CA VAL A 292 -19.13 10.99 -32.85
C VAL A 292 -19.27 12.46 -32.49
N ILE A 293 -18.81 12.85 -31.30
CA ILE A 293 -18.86 14.23 -30.83
C ILE A 293 -17.43 14.68 -30.56
N GLN A 294 -16.86 15.58 -31.35
CA GLN A 294 -15.43 15.91 -31.31
C GLN A 294 -15.17 17.40 -31.51
N GLY A 295 -14.19 17.96 -30.78
CA GLY A 295 -13.70 19.32 -30.99
C GLY A 295 -14.65 20.45 -30.58
N ASN A 296 -15.79 20.15 -29.96
CA ASN A 296 -16.81 21.16 -29.65
C ASN A 296 -16.52 21.93 -28.37
N PHE A 297 -16.98 23.18 -28.30
CA PHE A 297 -16.91 24.05 -27.13
C PHE A 297 -18.32 24.27 -26.61
N ILE A 298 -18.62 23.75 -25.42
CA ILE A 298 -19.98 23.66 -24.90
C ILE A 298 -20.10 24.41 -23.57
N GLY A 299 -20.63 25.63 -23.65
CA GLY A 299 -20.82 26.57 -22.53
C GLY A 299 -19.83 27.75 -22.41
N PRO A 300 -18.55 27.68 -22.88
CA PRO A 300 -17.69 28.86 -22.96
C PRO A 300 -18.20 29.94 -23.93
N LEU A 301 -17.58 31.12 -23.89
CA LEU A 301 -17.68 32.13 -24.96
C LEU A 301 -16.77 31.76 -26.14
N SER A 302 -16.80 32.57 -27.21
CA SER A 302 -16.03 32.34 -28.44
C SER A 302 -14.52 32.27 -28.24
N ASP A 303 -13.98 32.85 -27.17
CA ASP A 303 -12.56 32.75 -26.83
C ASP A 303 -12.17 31.35 -26.27
N GLY A 304 -13.14 30.57 -25.79
CA GLY A 304 -12.94 29.29 -25.10
C GLY A 304 -12.22 29.41 -23.74
N ILE A 305 -12.05 30.62 -23.22
CA ILE A 305 -11.37 30.95 -21.96
C ILE A 305 -12.36 31.49 -20.93
N THR A 306 -13.31 32.31 -21.37
CA THR A 306 -14.29 32.95 -20.50
C THR A 306 -15.61 32.18 -20.51
N GLY A 307 -16.25 32.12 -19.34
CA GLY A 307 -17.58 31.57 -19.18
C GLY A 307 -18.65 32.63 -19.40
N LEU A 308 -19.80 32.20 -19.95
CA LEU A 308 -20.96 33.06 -20.07
C LEU A 308 -21.59 33.30 -18.69
N VAL A 309 -21.48 34.53 -18.17
CA VAL A 309 -22.06 34.91 -16.88
C VAL A 309 -23.60 34.94 -16.97
N GLY A 310 -24.29 34.37 -15.98
CA GLY A 310 -25.75 34.39 -15.91
C GLY A 310 -26.47 33.46 -16.91
N THR A 311 -25.75 32.54 -17.53
CA THR A 311 -26.34 31.54 -18.45
C THR A 311 -27.41 30.69 -17.76
N GLN A 312 -28.47 30.36 -18.50
CA GLN A 312 -29.52 29.43 -18.08
C GLN A 312 -29.37 28.04 -18.72
N GLN A 313 -28.24 27.76 -19.40
CA GLN A 313 -28.00 26.45 -20.03
C GLN A 313 -27.99 25.39 -18.96
N SER A 314 -28.89 24.40 -19.00
CA SER A 314 -28.96 23.37 -17.97
C SER A 314 -27.69 22.51 -17.92
N ASN A 315 -27.64 21.44 -18.72
CA ASN A 315 -26.48 20.58 -18.87
C ASN A 315 -25.68 20.96 -20.12
N GLY A 316 -24.36 20.75 -20.11
CA GLY A 316 -23.56 20.83 -21.33
C GLY A 316 -24.00 19.76 -22.33
N MET A 317 -24.09 18.52 -21.86
CA MET A 317 -24.52 17.37 -22.67
C MET A 317 -25.43 16.42 -21.89
N SER A 318 -26.34 15.74 -22.59
CA SER A 318 -27.08 14.59 -22.08
C SER A 318 -26.96 13.43 -23.07
N ASN A 319 -26.52 12.25 -22.60
CA ASN A 319 -26.35 11.06 -23.42
C ASN A 319 -27.10 9.86 -22.83
N SER A 320 -28.25 9.53 -23.43
CA SER A 320 -28.99 8.28 -23.20
C SER A 320 -28.73 7.24 -24.29
N GLY A 321 -28.06 7.64 -25.38
CA GLY A 321 -27.61 6.82 -26.48
C GLY A 321 -26.45 5.89 -26.13
N TRP A 322 -26.18 4.95 -27.02
CA TRP A 322 -25.23 3.84 -26.82
C TRP A 322 -24.14 3.88 -27.89
N TYR A 323 -22.96 3.35 -27.55
CA TYR A 323 -21.82 3.25 -28.47
C TYR A 323 -21.38 4.59 -29.07
N ASN A 324 -21.70 5.71 -28.42
CA ASN A 324 -21.26 7.02 -28.87
C ASN A 324 -19.81 7.27 -28.45
N LEU A 325 -19.03 7.89 -29.33
CA LEU A 325 -17.69 8.38 -29.07
C LEU A 325 -17.75 9.88 -28.77
N ILE A 326 -17.30 10.28 -27.59
CA ILE A 326 -17.23 11.68 -27.17
C ILE A 326 -15.76 12.03 -26.92
N GLY A 327 -15.19 12.80 -27.83
CA GLY A 327 -13.80 13.19 -27.87
C GLY A 327 -12.93 12.24 -28.71
N GLY A 328 -11.65 12.17 -28.41
CA GLY A 328 -10.67 11.38 -29.15
C GLY A 328 -9.24 11.63 -28.65
N SER A 329 -8.30 10.80 -29.10
CA SER A 329 -6.88 10.91 -28.75
C SER A 329 -6.19 12.14 -29.35
N ALA A 330 -6.70 12.64 -30.49
CA ALA A 330 -6.14 13.80 -31.16
C ALA A 330 -6.49 15.12 -30.46
N ALA A 331 -5.58 16.09 -30.51
CA ALA A 331 -5.78 17.40 -29.88
C ALA A 331 -7.01 18.17 -30.38
N GLY A 332 -7.32 18.06 -31.67
CA GLY A 332 -8.51 18.67 -32.25
C GLY A 332 -9.80 17.91 -31.96
N ALA A 333 -9.74 16.64 -31.52
CA ALA A 333 -10.93 15.86 -31.17
C ALA A 333 -11.51 16.25 -29.80
N ARG A 334 -10.75 16.98 -28.97
CA ARG A 334 -11.11 17.27 -27.58
C ARG A 334 -12.30 18.21 -27.52
N ASN A 335 -13.38 17.77 -26.87
CA ASN A 335 -14.44 18.71 -26.50
C ASN A 335 -14.02 19.50 -25.25
N VAL A 336 -14.44 20.76 -25.16
CA VAL A 336 -14.30 21.62 -23.97
C VAL A 336 -15.70 21.88 -23.42
N ILE A 337 -16.03 21.28 -22.29
CA ILE A 337 -17.37 21.33 -21.69
C ILE A 337 -17.27 22.05 -20.35
N ALA A 338 -17.60 23.32 -20.32
CA ALA A 338 -17.37 24.18 -19.16
C ALA A 338 -18.37 25.36 -19.11
N GLY A 339 -18.53 25.98 -17.95
CA GLY A 339 -19.45 27.13 -17.79
C GLY A 339 -20.94 26.77 -17.80
N ASN A 340 -21.30 25.51 -17.53
CA ASN A 340 -22.70 25.06 -17.44
C ASN A 340 -23.16 25.05 -15.96
N PRO A 341 -24.30 25.67 -15.60
CA PRO A 341 -24.74 25.80 -14.20
C PRO A 341 -25.21 24.50 -13.54
N ASN A 342 -25.67 23.48 -14.26
CA ASN A 342 -26.00 22.16 -13.69
C ASN A 342 -24.85 21.15 -13.90
N LEU A 343 -24.99 20.20 -14.83
CA LEU A 343 -23.97 19.18 -15.09
C LEU A 343 -23.17 19.51 -16.35
N GLY A 344 -21.88 19.19 -16.38
CA GLY A 344 -21.14 19.15 -17.65
C GLY A 344 -21.74 18.08 -18.59
N MET A 345 -21.97 16.88 -18.06
CA MET A 345 -22.67 15.80 -18.76
C MET A 345 -23.57 14.97 -17.83
N ASP A 346 -24.75 14.60 -18.30
CA ASP A 346 -25.61 13.55 -17.73
C ASP A 346 -25.63 12.32 -18.64
N MET A 347 -25.19 11.17 -18.14
CA MET A 347 -24.98 9.94 -18.92
C MET A 347 -25.81 8.78 -18.37
N SER A 348 -26.81 8.34 -19.15
CA SER A 348 -27.62 7.13 -18.91
C SER A 348 -27.38 6.04 -19.96
N GLY A 349 -26.68 6.38 -21.04
CA GLY A 349 -26.29 5.49 -22.11
C GLY A 349 -25.27 4.41 -21.72
N ARG A 350 -25.13 3.38 -22.57
CA ARG A 350 -24.23 2.24 -22.34
C ARG A 350 -23.14 2.14 -23.39
N ASN A 351 -22.02 1.52 -23.03
CA ASN A 351 -20.90 1.23 -23.93
C ASN A 351 -20.39 2.46 -24.70
N ASN A 352 -20.52 3.65 -24.13
CA ASN A 352 -19.98 4.87 -24.71
C ASN A 352 -18.49 4.98 -24.37
N ILE A 353 -17.73 5.63 -25.26
CA ILE A 353 -16.32 5.94 -25.07
C ILE A 353 -16.20 7.46 -24.93
N ILE A 354 -15.65 7.91 -23.81
CA ILE A 354 -15.51 9.32 -23.50
C ILE A 354 -14.03 9.59 -23.21
N GLN A 355 -13.30 10.17 -24.15
CA GLN A 355 -11.84 10.26 -24.09
C GLN A 355 -11.28 11.58 -24.57
N GLY A 356 -10.18 12.03 -23.97
CA GLY A 356 -9.43 13.23 -24.36
C GLY A 356 -10.16 14.56 -24.16
N ASN A 357 -11.31 14.63 -23.48
CA ASN A 357 -12.03 15.90 -23.34
C ASN A 357 -11.59 16.69 -22.10
N TYR A 358 -11.93 17.98 -22.10
CA TYR A 358 -11.75 18.90 -20.97
C TYR A 358 -13.10 19.25 -20.37
N TRP A 359 -13.25 19.08 -19.06
CA TRP A 359 -14.44 19.44 -18.30
C TRP A 359 -14.12 20.44 -17.21
N GLY A 360 -14.94 21.49 -17.10
CA GLY A 360 -14.87 22.53 -16.08
C GLY A 360 -13.67 23.49 -16.20
N THR A 361 -12.73 23.22 -17.10
CA THR A 361 -11.59 24.08 -17.39
C THR A 361 -11.77 24.88 -18.68
N ASN A 362 -10.92 25.90 -18.87
CA ASN A 362 -10.75 26.57 -20.15
C ASN A 362 -10.15 25.65 -21.21
N LYS A 363 -10.15 26.10 -22.47
CA LYS A 363 -9.56 25.35 -23.60
C LYS A 363 -8.07 25.04 -23.45
N LEU A 364 -7.38 25.80 -22.59
CA LEU A 364 -5.96 25.59 -22.28
C LEU A 364 -5.77 24.56 -21.15
N GLY A 365 -6.82 24.21 -20.39
CA GLY A 365 -6.75 23.33 -19.24
C GLY A 365 -6.06 23.94 -18.02
N THR A 366 -5.88 25.28 -17.98
CA THR A 366 -5.07 25.96 -16.96
C THR A 366 -5.88 26.67 -15.87
N GLY A 367 -7.14 26.99 -16.16
CA GLY A 367 -8.02 27.70 -15.24
C GLY A 367 -9.46 27.23 -15.29
N ARG A 368 -10.15 27.36 -14.16
CA ARG A 368 -11.58 27.09 -14.00
C ARG A 368 -12.41 28.14 -14.76
N LEU A 369 -13.43 27.71 -15.51
CA LEU A 369 -14.47 28.64 -15.98
C LEU A 369 -15.53 28.84 -14.91
N ILE A 370 -15.68 30.09 -14.45
CA ILE A 370 -16.67 30.52 -13.46
C ILE A 370 -18.08 30.43 -14.08
N GLY A 371 -19.05 29.85 -13.34
CA GLY A 371 -20.43 29.60 -13.80
C GLY A 371 -20.93 28.17 -13.57
N VAL A 372 -20.06 27.26 -13.10
CA VAL A 372 -20.39 25.87 -12.78
C VAL A 372 -21.00 25.73 -11.38
N GLY A 373 -22.32 25.66 -11.31
CA GLY A 373 -23.06 25.34 -10.09
C GLY A 373 -23.15 23.85 -9.78
N GLY A 374 -22.70 22.94 -10.66
CA GLY A 374 -22.80 21.50 -10.42
C GLY A 374 -21.61 20.64 -10.89
N SER A 375 -21.83 19.32 -10.86
CA SER A 375 -20.81 18.29 -11.08
C SER A 375 -20.33 18.21 -12.53
N GLY A 376 -19.09 17.76 -12.75
CA GLY A 376 -18.48 17.61 -14.08
C GLY A 376 -19.24 16.59 -14.94
N MET A 377 -19.21 15.31 -14.57
CA MET A 377 -19.91 14.24 -15.29
C MET A 377 -20.69 13.34 -14.32
N ALA A 378 -21.99 13.18 -14.58
CA ALA A 378 -22.86 12.25 -13.87
C ALA A 378 -23.09 10.98 -14.72
N VAL A 379 -22.75 9.81 -14.18
CA VAL A 379 -23.02 8.49 -14.75
C VAL A 379 -24.19 7.88 -13.99
N ASN A 380 -25.38 7.94 -14.55
CA ASN A 380 -26.63 7.58 -13.89
C ASN A 380 -26.93 6.08 -14.00
N THR A 381 -27.56 5.64 -15.08
CA THR A 381 -27.90 4.22 -15.35
C THR A 381 -27.00 3.56 -16.39
N GLY A 382 -25.96 4.28 -16.84
CA GLY A 382 -25.04 3.80 -17.87
C GLY A 382 -24.17 2.64 -17.40
N THR A 383 -23.96 1.67 -18.29
CA THR A 383 -23.14 0.46 -18.04
C THR A 383 -22.09 0.29 -19.11
N GLY A 384 -20.95 -0.30 -18.76
CA GLY A 384 -19.90 -0.61 -19.73
C GLY A 384 -19.27 0.62 -20.39
N ASN A 385 -19.47 1.83 -19.84
CA ASN A 385 -18.88 3.03 -20.40
C ASN A 385 -17.40 3.11 -20.05
N LEU A 386 -16.60 3.58 -21.00
CA LEU A 386 -15.18 3.86 -20.83
C LEU A 386 -14.99 5.38 -20.71
N ILE A 387 -14.53 5.84 -19.54
CA ILE A 387 -14.19 7.24 -19.27
C ILE A 387 -12.66 7.33 -19.23
N GLY A 388 -12.12 7.84 -20.32
CA GLY A 388 -10.71 7.92 -20.67
C GLY A 388 -10.35 6.85 -21.69
N GLY A 389 -9.09 6.40 -21.72
CA GLY A 389 -8.63 5.37 -22.64
C GLY A 389 -7.12 5.13 -22.47
N PRO A 390 -6.59 3.95 -22.82
CA PRO A 390 -5.21 3.60 -22.51
C PRO A 390 -4.16 4.20 -23.47
N GLY A 391 -4.60 4.82 -24.56
CA GLY A 391 -3.75 5.47 -25.56
C GLY A 391 -3.32 6.88 -25.15
N PRO A 392 -2.20 7.38 -25.70
CA PRO A 392 -1.78 8.77 -25.50
C PRO A 392 -2.88 9.75 -25.92
N GLY A 393 -3.19 10.73 -25.06
CA GLY A 393 -4.19 11.75 -25.32
C GLY A 393 -5.65 11.30 -25.12
N GLU A 394 -5.91 10.03 -24.78
CA GLU A 394 -7.26 9.53 -24.49
C GLU A 394 -7.72 9.84 -23.05
N GLY A 395 -6.78 10.20 -22.17
CA GLY A 395 -7.07 10.67 -20.83
C GLY A 395 -7.85 11.99 -20.79
N ASN A 396 -8.92 12.02 -20.01
CA ASN A 396 -9.72 13.23 -19.82
C ASN A 396 -9.12 14.16 -18.76
N LEU A 397 -9.30 15.48 -18.92
CA LEU A 397 -9.03 16.47 -17.89
C LEU A 397 -10.35 16.90 -17.23
N ILE A 398 -10.59 16.52 -15.98
CA ILE A 398 -11.84 16.77 -15.27
C ILE A 398 -11.55 17.59 -14.01
N SER A 399 -11.77 18.90 -14.08
CA SER A 399 -11.31 19.81 -13.04
C SER A 399 -12.20 21.05 -12.92
N GLY A 400 -12.12 21.74 -11.79
CA GLY A 400 -12.84 22.99 -11.57
C GLY A 400 -14.36 22.86 -11.39
N ALA A 401 -14.90 21.64 -11.21
CA ALA A 401 -16.31 21.46 -10.84
C ALA A 401 -16.53 21.93 -9.40
N SER A 402 -17.62 22.67 -9.12
CA SER A 402 -17.91 23.17 -7.77
C SER A 402 -18.29 22.06 -6.78
N ASN A 403 -18.75 20.91 -7.28
CA ASN A 403 -19.05 19.73 -6.47
C ASN A 403 -18.14 18.55 -6.84
N MET A 404 -18.56 17.66 -7.74
CA MET A 404 -17.81 16.43 -8.05
C MET A 404 -17.26 16.43 -9.46
N GLY A 405 -16.06 15.90 -9.67
CA GLY A 405 -15.51 15.69 -11.01
C GLY A 405 -16.32 14.65 -11.77
N ILE A 406 -16.30 13.40 -11.28
CA ILE A 406 -17.15 12.30 -11.76
C ILE A 406 -18.08 11.84 -10.64
N TRP A 407 -19.37 11.71 -10.95
CA TRP A 407 -20.39 11.21 -10.04
C TRP A 407 -21.03 9.96 -10.63
N VAL A 408 -20.83 8.80 -10.00
CA VAL A 408 -21.50 7.54 -10.37
C VAL A 408 -22.69 7.35 -9.42
N LEU A 409 -23.91 7.45 -9.97
CA LEU A 409 -25.15 7.53 -9.19
C LEU A 409 -25.75 6.17 -8.82
N ASN A 410 -26.72 6.26 -7.91
CA ASN A 410 -27.45 5.17 -7.26
C ASN A 410 -28.48 4.52 -8.18
N GLN A 411 -28.12 3.42 -8.85
CA GLN A 411 -29.05 2.32 -9.22
C GLN A 411 -28.27 0.99 -9.34
N ALA A 412 -28.87 -0.14 -8.94
CA ALA A 412 -28.29 -1.49 -9.03
C ALA A 412 -27.91 -1.95 -10.46
N THR A 413 -28.30 -1.15 -11.46
CA THR A 413 -28.01 -1.31 -12.88
C THR A 413 -26.70 -0.65 -13.31
N ASN A 414 -26.10 0.28 -12.55
CA ASN A 414 -24.83 0.93 -12.89
C ASN A 414 -23.64 -0.02 -12.61
N VAL A 415 -23.28 -0.79 -13.62
CA VAL A 415 -22.27 -1.86 -13.54
C VAL A 415 -21.27 -1.78 -14.69
N GLY A 416 -20.01 -2.08 -14.41
CA GLY A 416 -18.98 -2.33 -15.41
C GLY A 416 -18.43 -1.08 -16.08
N ASN A 417 -18.62 0.12 -15.52
CA ASN A 417 -17.96 1.31 -16.05
C ASN A 417 -16.48 1.32 -15.67
N THR A 418 -15.63 1.77 -16.59
CA THR A 418 -14.17 1.86 -16.39
C THR A 418 -13.75 3.32 -16.49
N ILE A 419 -13.10 3.82 -15.44
CA ILE A 419 -12.56 5.18 -15.35
C ILE A 419 -11.04 5.06 -15.33
N GLN A 420 -10.33 5.42 -16.41
CA GLN A 420 -8.88 5.23 -16.54
C GLN A 420 -8.19 6.39 -17.28
N GLN A 421 -6.89 6.61 -17.05
CA GLN A 421 -6.10 7.70 -17.66
C GLN A 421 -6.58 9.14 -17.42
N ASN A 422 -7.53 9.35 -16.53
CA ASN A 422 -8.06 10.70 -16.31
C ASN A 422 -7.14 11.49 -15.37
N THR A 423 -6.98 12.78 -15.65
CA THR A 423 -6.43 13.77 -14.71
C THR A 423 -7.59 14.51 -14.06
N ILE A 424 -7.76 14.35 -12.75
CA ILE A 424 -8.95 14.81 -12.02
C ILE A 424 -8.54 15.76 -10.89
N GLY A 425 -8.97 17.03 -10.98
CA GLY A 425 -8.77 18.08 -9.98
C GLY A 425 -7.50 18.95 -10.16
N LEU A 426 -6.65 18.63 -11.15
CA LEU A 426 -5.45 19.39 -11.49
C LEU A 426 -5.62 20.23 -12.76
N ALA A 427 -4.62 21.05 -13.07
CA ALA A 427 -4.45 21.64 -14.40
C ALA A 427 -3.90 20.61 -15.41
N VAL A 428 -3.95 20.94 -16.70
CA VAL A 428 -3.27 20.19 -17.75
C VAL A 428 -1.80 19.94 -17.41
N GLY A 429 -1.30 18.74 -17.73
CA GLY A 429 0.05 18.29 -17.37
C GLY A 429 0.17 17.67 -15.98
N ALA A 430 -0.88 17.76 -15.15
CA ALA A 430 -0.99 17.07 -13.87
C ALA A 430 0.09 17.40 -12.83
N THR A 431 0.80 18.52 -12.96
CA THR A 431 1.86 18.94 -12.01
C THR A 431 1.44 20.08 -11.09
N ALA A 432 0.35 20.79 -11.42
CA ALA A 432 -0.07 21.99 -10.70
C ALA A 432 -1.59 21.98 -10.42
N SER A 433 -1.97 22.71 -9.38
CA SER A 433 -3.38 23.02 -9.07
C SER A 433 -4.01 23.82 -10.21
N LEU A 434 -5.29 23.56 -10.47
CA LEU A 434 -6.06 24.39 -11.39
C LEU A 434 -6.21 25.81 -10.83
N THR A 435 -6.00 26.85 -11.66
CA THR A 435 -6.26 28.22 -11.26
C THR A 435 -7.76 28.39 -10.94
N GLY A 436 -8.07 28.88 -9.74
CA GLY A 436 -9.44 28.95 -9.21
C GLY A 436 -9.82 27.79 -8.30
N GLY A 437 -9.05 26.69 -8.27
CA GLY A 437 -9.30 25.50 -7.44
C GLY A 437 -9.88 24.32 -8.22
N GLY A 438 -9.54 23.10 -7.77
CA GLY A 438 -10.04 21.83 -8.33
C GLY A 438 -11.46 21.49 -7.91
N ASN A 439 -11.81 20.19 -7.91
CA ASN A 439 -13.15 19.75 -7.52
C ASN A 439 -13.28 19.60 -5.98
N SER A 440 -14.49 19.59 -5.44
CA SER A 440 -14.68 19.19 -4.03
C SER A 440 -14.38 17.70 -3.85
N THR A 441 -15.00 16.85 -4.65
CA THR A 441 -14.68 15.42 -4.73
C THR A 441 -14.22 15.07 -6.14
N GLY A 442 -13.10 14.35 -6.28
CA GLY A 442 -12.64 13.89 -7.60
C GLY A 442 -13.63 12.91 -8.22
N ILE A 443 -13.85 11.77 -7.56
CA ILE A 443 -14.82 10.75 -7.96
C ILE A 443 -15.73 10.41 -6.77
N LEU A 444 -17.05 10.54 -6.90
CA LEU A 444 -18.02 9.98 -5.94
C LEU A 444 -18.70 8.74 -6.52
N MET A 445 -18.65 7.65 -5.76
CA MET A 445 -19.46 6.46 -5.93
C MET A 445 -20.62 6.48 -4.92
N SER A 446 -21.84 6.69 -5.40
CA SER A 446 -23.05 6.76 -4.56
C SER A 446 -23.53 5.37 -4.10
N PRO A 447 -24.48 5.29 -3.13
CA PRO A 447 -25.04 4.02 -2.70
C PRO A 447 -25.55 3.21 -3.90
N GLY A 448 -25.30 1.90 -3.95
CA GLY A 448 -25.81 1.05 -5.02
C GLY A 448 -24.92 0.90 -6.26
N ALA A 449 -23.94 1.78 -6.48
CA ALA A 449 -22.97 1.64 -7.56
C ALA A 449 -22.07 0.40 -7.34
N ARG A 450 -21.93 -0.46 -8.35
CA ARG A 450 -21.20 -1.74 -8.20
C ARG A 450 -20.48 -2.21 -9.45
N GLY A 451 -19.44 -3.01 -9.30
CA GLY A 451 -18.72 -3.63 -10.42
C GLY A 451 -18.03 -2.61 -11.33
N ASN A 452 -17.73 -1.41 -10.84
CA ASN A 452 -16.99 -0.40 -11.59
C ASN A 452 -15.49 -0.49 -11.28
N ILE A 453 -14.67 -0.11 -12.25
CA ILE A 453 -13.21 -0.11 -12.15
C ILE A 453 -12.70 1.33 -12.24
N ILE A 454 -11.91 1.75 -11.25
CA ILE A 454 -11.20 3.03 -11.26
C ILE A 454 -9.71 2.72 -11.40
N GLY A 455 -9.15 2.98 -12.57
CA GLY A 455 -7.75 2.80 -12.94
C GLY A 455 -7.47 1.46 -13.64
N GLY A 456 -6.23 0.99 -13.55
CA GLY A 456 -5.76 -0.28 -14.13
C GLY A 456 -4.29 -0.53 -13.82
N ASN A 457 -3.79 -1.72 -14.14
CA ASN A 457 -2.49 -2.24 -13.71
C ASN A 457 -1.25 -1.66 -14.40
N SER A 458 -1.38 -0.59 -15.18
CA SER A 458 -0.26 0.00 -15.92
C SER A 458 -0.29 1.52 -15.93
N ALA A 459 0.85 2.13 -16.25
CA ALA A 459 0.98 3.59 -16.31
C ALA A 459 0.03 4.23 -17.32
N ASN A 460 -0.38 3.49 -18.35
CA ASN A 460 -1.32 3.95 -19.38
C ASN A 460 -2.79 3.64 -19.03
N THR A 461 -3.12 3.15 -17.84
CA THR A 461 -4.52 3.04 -17.35
C THR A 461 -4.73 3.83 -16.05
N ARG A 462 -3.65 4.27 -15.42
CA ARG A 462 -3.64 5.04 -14.18
C ARG A 462 -4.39 6.36 -14.28
N ASN A 463 -5.32 6.62 -13.35
CA ASN A 463 -5.80 7.99 -13.13
C ASN A 463 -4.85 8.75 -12.20
N ILE A 464 -4.80 10.07 -12.37
CA ILE A 464 -4.16 11.02 -11.47
C ILE A 464 -5.26 11.85 -10.82
N ILE A 465 -5.48 11.65 -9.52
CA ILE A 465 -6.59 12.23 -8.75
C ILE A 465 -6.01 13.06 -7.62
N SER A 466 -5.88 14.36 -7.84
CA SER A 466 -5.25 15.29 -6.89
C SER A 466 -5.84 16.69 -7.06
N GLY A 467 -5.59 17.60 -6.11
CA GLY A 467 -6.16 18.95 -6.13
C GLY A 467 -7.65 19.03 -5.77
N ASN A 468 -8.23 17.93 -5.28
CA ASN A 468 -9.59 17.89 -4.78
C ASN A 468 -9.61 18.04 -3.25
N THR A 469 -10.77 18.20 -2.60
CA THR A 469 -10.88 18.05 -1.12
C THR A 469 -10.86 16.56 -0.73
N THR A 470 -11.55 15.72 -1.49
CA THR A 470 -11.51 14.25 -1.39
C THR A 470 -11.17 13.68 -2.75
N GLY A 471 -10.19 12.77 -2.84
CA GLY A 471 -9.84 12.12 -4.10
C GLY A 471 -10.98 11.24 -4.62
N ILE A 472 -11.24 10.13 -3.93
CA ILE A 472 -12.33 9.20 -4.22
C ILE A 472 -13.21 9.05 -2.98
N SER A 473 -14.52 9.15 -3.13
CA SER A 473 -15.50 8.93 -2.07
C SER A 473 -16.42 7.75 -2.42
N MET A 474 -16.60 6.82 -1.48
CA MET A 474 -17.38 5.59 -1.59
C MET A 474 -18.55 5.65 -0.60
N GLY A 475 -19.60 6.35 -0.98
CA GLY A 475 -20.77 6.60 -0.15
C GLY A 475 -21.78 5.47 -0.20
N GLY A 476 -21.42 4.22 0.10
CA GLY A 476 -22.36 3.08 0.04
C GLY A 476 -22.27 2.21 -1.22
N ALA A 477 -21.26 2.44 -2.06
CA ALA A 477 -20.96 1.60 -3.22
C ALA A 477 -20.35 0.26 -2.79
N TYR A 478 -20.59 -0.81 -3.56
CA TYR A 478 -20.10 -2.15 -3.22
C TYR A 478 -19.56 -2.92 -4.42
N VAL A 479 -18.60 -3.84 -4.20
CA VAL A 479 -18.01 -4.67 -5.28
C VAL A 479 -17.39 -3.83 -6.39
N ASN A 480 -16.75 -2.70 -6.04
CA ASN A 480 -15.98 -1.90 -6.99
C ASN A 480 -14.47 -2.11 -6.76
N THR A 481 -13.68 -1.86 -7.80
CA THR A 481 -12.23 -1.99 -7.76
C THR A 481 -11.55 -0.65 -8.03
N ILE A 482 -10.66 -0.23 -7.14
CA ILE A 482 -9.80 0.94 -7.31
C ILE A 482 -8.38 0.41 -7.47
N THR A 483 -7.77 0.50 -8.65
CA THR A 483 -6.47 -0.13 -8.94
C THR A 483 -5.52 0.79 -9.71
N GLY A 484 -4.24 0.75 -9.35
CA GLY A 484 -3.14 1.40 -10.11
C GLY A 484 -3.18 2.93 -10.21
N ASN A 485 -3.94 3.63 -9.37
CA ASN A 485 -4.12 5.09 -9.41
C ASN A 485 -3.05 5.85 -8.63
N TYR A 486 -2.84 7.13 -8.99
CA TYR A 486 -2.19 8.11 -8.11
C TYR A 486 -3.26 8.99 -7.47
N ILE A 487 -3.34 8.98 -6.14
CA ILE A 487 -4.36 9.68 -5.36
C ILE A 487 -3.69 10.59 -4.33
N GLY A 488 -3.66 11.89 -4.65
CA GLY A 488 -3.00 12.94 -3.88
C GLY A 488 -1.66 13.45 -4.45
N PRO A 489 -0.71 12.64 -4.94
CA PRO A 489 0.47 13.17 -5.60
C PRO A 489 0.13 13.85 -6.94
N SER A 490 1.10 14.60 -7.46
CA SER A 490 1.09 15.06 -8.84
C SER A 490 1.28 13.89 -9.83
N GLY A 491 1.22 14.17 -11.13
CA GLY A 491 1.38 13.17 -12.20
C GLY A 491 2.75 12.50 -12.23
N ASP A 492 3.79 13.12 -11.67
CA ASP A 492 5.10 12.49 -11.52
C ASP A 492 5.15 11.47 -10.35
N GLY A 493 4.19 11.54 -9.42
CA GLY A 493 4.12 10.72 -8.22
C GLY A 493 5.09 11.12 -7.09
N LEU A 494 6.01 12.04 -7.34
CA LEU A 494 7.11 12.41 -6.44
C LEU A 494 6.79 13.65 -5.59
N THR A 495 5.86 14.49 -6.04
CA THR A 495 5.56 15.78 -5.41
C THR A 495 4.10 15.86 -4.94
N ARG A 496 3.87 16.47 -3.78
CA ARG A 496 2.54 16.97 -3.42
C ARG A 496 2.28 18.26 -4.19
N VAL A 497 1.10 18.38 -4.77
CA VAL A 497 0.67 19.59 -5.48
C VAL A 497 0.42 20.73 -4.50
N ILE A 498 1.14 21.84 -4.68
CA ILE A 498 1.06 23.05 -3.83
C ILE A 498 -0.28 23.77 -4.03
N GLY A 499 -0.84 24.31 -2.94
CA GLY A 499 -2.11 25.04 -2.96
C GLY A 499 -3.35 24.15 -2.92
N THR A 500 -3.18 22.84 -2.72
CA THR A 500 -4.27 21.87 -2.59
C THR A 500 -4.54 21.51 -1.12
N ASN A 501 -5.82 21.31 -0.79
CA ASN A 501 -6.30 20.87 0.52
C ASN A 501 -6.97 19.49 0.43
N GLN A 502 -6.33 18.53 -0.26
CA GLN A 502 -6.87 17.18 -0.33
C GLN A 502 -6.75 16.48 1.02
N THR A 503 -7.86 16.44 1.76
CA THR A 503 -7.95 15.88 3.11
C THR A 503 -7.89 14.37 3.10
N TYR A 504 -8.63 13.75 2.18
CA TYR A 504 -8.73 12.30 2.07
C TYR A 504 -8.30 11.84 0.69
N GLY A 505 -7.48 10.80 0.62
CA GLY A 505 -7.22 10.09 -0.63
C GLY A 505 -8.47 9.32 -1.06
N ILE A 506 -8.82 8.31 -0.27
CA ILE A 506 -10.06 7.52 -0.42
C ILE A 506 -10.87 7.64 0.87
N SER A 507 -12.15 7.98 0.77
CA SER A 507 -13.10 8.01 1.89
C SER A 507 -14.22 7.00 1.66
N MET A 508 -14.56 6.19 2.65
CA MET A 508 -15.61 5.17 2.59
C MET A 508 -16.54 5.31 3.80
N SER A 509 -17.75 5.83 3.63
CA SER A 509 -18.67 6.05 4.75
C SER A 509 -19.71 4.95 4.93
N ASN A 510 -20.01 4.15 3.90
CA ASN A 510 -21.01 3.08 3.97
C ASN A 510 -20.78 1.91 2.98
N GLY A 511 -19.63 1.83 2.29
CA GLY A 511 -19.41 0.88 1.19
C GLY A 511 -18.86 -0.48 1.63
N SER A 512 -19.28 -1.57 0.96
CA SER A 512 -18.85 -2.93 1.32
C SER A 512 -18.28 -3.73 0.16
N LEU A 513 -17.49 -4.78 0.42
CA LEU A 513 -16.96 -5.67 -0.62
C LEU A 513 -16.15 -4.95 -1.72
N ASN A 514 -15.62 -3.76 -1.46
CA ASN A 514 -14.78 -3.07 -2.43
C ASN A 514 -13.32 -3.52 -2.30
N ALA A 515 -12.61 -3.51 -3.42
CA ALA A 515 -11.19 -3.79 -3.50
C ALA A 515 -10.41 -2.50 -3.76
N ILE A 516 -9.54 -2.12 -2.84
CA ILE A 516 -8.55 -1.06 -3.01
C ILE A 516 -7.21 -1.75 -3.31
N GLY A 517 -6.82 -1.70 -4.57
CA GLY A 517 -5.76 -2.51 -5.15
C GLY A 517 -6.25 -3.92 -5.53
N ASN A 518 -5.34 -4.69 -6.11
CA ASN A 518 -5.55 -6.08 -6.49
C ASN A 518 -4.17 -6.79 -6.51
N THR A 519 -4.13 -8.08 -6.85
CA THR A 519 -2.93 -8.91 -6.65
C THR A 519 -1.91 -8.89 -7.79
N GLY A 520 -2.26 -8.35 -8.95
CA GLY A 520 -1.38 -8.25 -10.10
C GLY A 520 -0.29 -7.18 -9.94
N ALA A 521 0.80 -7.32 -10.69
CA ALA A 521 1.83 -6.29 -10.75
C ALA A 521 1.24 -4.99 -11.29
N GLY A 522 1.49 -3.87 -10.61
CA GLY A 522 0.99 -2.54 -10.99
C GLY A 522 -0.44 -2.24 -10.55
N ASP A 523 -1.15 -3.18 -9.90
CA ASP A 523 -2.50 -2.95 -9.37
C ASP A 523 -2.53 -2.06 -8.11
N GLY A 524 -1.38 -1.88 -7.46
CA GLY A 524 -1.24 -1.03 -6.28
C GLY A 524 -1.53 0.44 -6.57
N ASN A 525 -2.39 1.06 -5.76
CA ASN A 525 -2.56 2.51 -5.80
C ASN A 525 -1.44 3.19 -5.00
N VAL A 526 -1.04 4.39 -5.43
CA VAL A 526 -0.19 5.30 -4.65
C VAL A 526 -1.10 6.35 -4.02
N ILE A 527 -1.21 6.31 -2.69
CA ILE A 527 -2.12 7.17 -1.92
C ILE A 527 -1.29 7.99 -0.94
N SER A 528 -0.91 9.19 -1.36
CA SER A 528 0.03 10.03 -0.61
C SER A 528 -0.22 11.52 -0.81
N GLY A 529 0.37 12.35 0.05
CA GLY A 529 0.27 13.80 -0.01
C GLY A 529 -1.10 14.35 0.41
N ASN A 530 -1.94 13.55 1.06
CA ASN A 530 -3.23 13.98 1.61
C ASN A 530 -3.02 14.62 2.99
N THR A 531 -3.76 15.66 3.35
CA THR A 531 -3.52 16.42 4.59
C THR A 531 -4.01 15.70 5.86
N SER A 532 -4.89 14.71 5.74
CA SER A 532 -5.33 13.86 6.86
C SER A 532 -5.13 12.38 6.58
N TYR A 533 -6.01 11.74 5.81
CA TYR A 533 -6.01 10.28 5.69
C TYR A 533 -5.72 9.83 4.27
N GLY A 534 -4.85 8.82 4.12
CA GLY A 534 -4.73 8.12 2.86
C GLY A 534 -6.04 7.42 2.52
N ILE A 535 -6.47 6.51 3.40
CA ILE A 535 -7.74 5.81 3.33
C ILE A 535 -8.51 6.04 4.65
N TYR A 536 -9.72 6.56 4.55
CA TYR A 536 -10.64 6.76 5.68
C TYR A 536 -11.86 5.86 5.50
N MET A 537 -12.17 5.05 6.50
CA MET A 537 -13.36 4.19 6.54
C MET A 537 -14.17 4.51 7.78
N SER A 538 -15.43 4.88 7.61
CA SER A 538 -16.34 5.18 8.70
C SER A 538 -17.63 4.38 8.64
N ALA A 539 -18.21 4.11 9.81
CA ALA A 539 -19.47 3.38 10.05
C ALA A 539 -19.45 1.86 9.83
N VAL A 540 -20.42 1.18 10.45
CA VAL A 540 -20.57 -0.30 10.47
C VAL A 540 -20.78 -0.93 9.09
N SER A 541 -21.33 -0.15 8.17
CA SER A 541 -21.62 -0.50 6.78
C SER A 541 -20.35 -0.52 5.94
N ALA A 542 -19.30 0.22 6.32
CA ALA A 542 -17.96 0.08 5.75
C ALA A 542 -17.36 -1.27 6.19
N SER A 543 -17.68 -2.32 5.43
CA SER A 543 -17.40 -3.71 5.83
C SER A 543 -17.01 -4.62 4.67
N LEU A 544 -16.27 -5.69 4.97
CA LEU A 544 -15.84 -6.68 3.97
C LEU A 544 -15.00 -6.06 2.82
N ASN A 545 -14.40 -4.89 3.03
CA ASN A 545 -13.51 -4.30 2.03
C ASN A 545 -12.11 -4.88 2.17
N THR A 546 -11.39 -4.93 1.05
CA THR A 546 -10.00 -5.40 0.99
C THR A 546 -9.08 -4.28 0.51
N ILE A 547 -7.94 -4.14 1.18
CA ILE A 547 -6.92 -3.14 0.84
C ILE A 547 -5.62 -3.91 0.62
N VAL A 548 -5.13 -4.04 -0.61
CA VAL A 548 -3.96 -4.86 -0.95
C VAL A 548 -3.04 -4.16 -1.96
N GLN A 549 -1.74 -4.45 -1.93
CA GLN A 549 -0.74 -3.92 -2.88
C GLN A 549 -0.56 -2.40 -2.93
N ASN A 550 -1.18 -1.63 -2.03
CA ASN A 550 -1.10 -0.17 -2.10
C ASN A 550 0.18 0.37 -1.46
N THR A 551 0.69 1.48 -2.01
CA THR A 551 1.72 2.32 -1.39
C THR A 551 1.03 3.54 -0.77
N ILE A 552 0.97 3.59 0.56
CA ILE A 552 0.17 4.58 1.30
C ILE A 552 1.10 5.44 2.17
N GLY A 553 1.35 6.67 1.72
CA GLY A 553 2.25 7.63 2.35
C GLY A 553 3.60 7.84 1.62
N PRO A 554 4.32 6.81 1.15
CA PRO A 554 5.55 7.00 0.38
C PRO A 554 5.29 7.47 -1.06
N ASN A 555 6.38 7.76 -1.77
CA ASN A 555 6.40 7.90 -3.23
C ASN A 555 6.13 6.54 -3.94
N PRO A 556 5.86 6.51 -5.26
CA PRO A 556 5.54 5.28 -5.99
C PRO A 556 6.59 4.17 -5.88
N ALA A 557 7.87 4.52 -5.71
CA ALA A 557 8.96 3.56 -5.53
C ALA A 557 9.01 2.96 -4.11
N ALA A 558 8.16 3.44 -3.19
CA ALA A 558 8.11 3.05 -1.80
C ALA A 558 9.45 3.21 -1.05
N SER A 559 10.33 4.10 -1.51
CA SER A 559 11.68 4.30 -0.97
C SER A 559 11.90 5.68 -0.35
N GLY A 560 11.01 6.64 -0.62
CA GLY A 560 11.11 8.03 -0.17
C GLY A 560 9.76 8.62 0.22
N THR A 561 9.80 9.78 0.88
CA THR A 561 8.61 10.62 1.09
C THR A 561 8.25 11.37 -0.21
N LEU A 562 7.04 11.90 -0.28
CA LEU A 562 6.74 12.95 -1.26
C LEU A 562 7.37 14.25 -0.79
N THR A 563 7.88 15.04 -1.73
CA THR A 563 8.31 16.41 -1.39
C THR A 563 7.08 17.22 -0.94
N ASN A 564 7.22 17.94 0.18
CA ASN A 564 6.23 18.86 0.76
C ASN A 564 4.95 18.26 1.38
N ALA A 565 4.83 16.95 1.63
CA ALA A 565 3.89 16.38 2.63
C ALA A 565 3.93 14.86 2.74
N THR A 566 3.28 14.36 3.78
CA THR A 566 2.91 12.97 4.06
C THR A 566 1.44 12.93 4.52
N ASN A 567 0.77 11.76 4.47
CA ASN A 567 -0.54 11.66 5.13
C ASN A 567 -0.38 11.73 6.66
N GLN A 568 -1.40 12.22 7.36
CA GLN A 568 -1.43 12.11 8.82
C GLN A 568 -1.60 10.64 9.24
N THR A 569 -2.58 9.93 8.69
CA THR A 569 -2.72 8.47 8.88
C THR A 569 -2.80 7.77 7.53
N GLY A 570 -2.12 6.63 7.39
CA GLY A 570 -2.21 5.81 6.19
C GLY A 570 -3.62 5.25 6.00
N VAL A 571 -4.06 4.40 6.94
CA VAL A 571 -5.41 3.81 6.96
C VAL A 571 -6.09 4.10 8.29
N TYR A 572 -7.25 4.73 8.26
CA TYR A 572 -8.03 5.08 9.46
C TYR A 572 -9.42 4.44 9.40
N MET A 573 -9.73 3.56 10.34
CA MET A 573 -10.99 2.83 10.45
C MET A 573 -11.74 3.25 11.72
N SER A 574 -12.91 3.87 11.53
CA SER A 574 -13.80 4.35 12.60
C SER A 574 -15.15 3.66 12.55
N ASN A 575 -15.46 2.79 13.51
CA ASN A 575 -16.68 1.98 13.57
C ASN A 575 -16.88 1.01 12.39
N ALA A 576 -15.89 0.90 11.49
CA ALA A 576 -15.85 -0.03 10.36
C ALA A 576 -15.48 -1.44 10.83
N LYS A 577 -16.09 -2.49 10.25
CA LYS A 577 -15.95 -3.88 10.73
C LYS A 577 -15.71 -4.87 9.59
N ASP A 578 -15.14 -6.03 9.90
CA ASP A 578 -14.92 -7.12 8.93
C ASP A 578 -14.06 -6.71 7.71
N ASN A 579 -13.18 -5.72 7.83
CA ASN A 579 -12.31 -5.29 6.71
C ASN A 579 -10.93 -5.94 6.79
N VAL A 580 -10.27 -6.10 5.65
CA VAL A 580 -8.92 -6.67 5.56
C VAL A 580 -7.94 -5.66 4.96
N VAL A 581 -6.90 -5.31 5.72
CA VAL A 581 -5.75 -4.53 5.27
C VAL A 581 -4.58 -5.48 5.06
N GLY A 582 -4.25 -5.76 3.81
CA GLY A 582 -3.22 -6.68 3.34
C GLY A 582 -3.76 -8.08 3.05
N GLY A 583 -2.93 -9.11 3.11
CA GLY A 583 -3.33 -10.48 2.74
C GLY A 583 -2.25 -11.54 2.98
N SER A 584 -2.57 -12.78 2.62
CA SER A 584 -1.70 -13.96 2.76
C SER A 584 -0.84 -14.27 1.53
N GLY A 585 -0.99 -13.52 0.43
CA GLY A 585 -0.25 -13.73 -0.82
C GLY A 585 1.20 -13.24 -0.81
N GLY A 586 1.75 -12.84 0.35
CA GLY A 586 3.08 -12.25 0.45
C GLY A 586 3.15 -10.91 -0.28
N ALA A 587 4.14 -10.74 -1.16
CA ALA A 587 4.34 -9.49 -1.90
C ALA A 587 3.13 -9.09 -2.76
N SER A 588 2.38 -10.07 -3.30
CA SER A 588 1.23 -9.79 -4.17
C SER A 588 0.01 -9.24 -3.44
N THR A 589 -0.01 -9.22 -2.11
CA THR A 589 -1.11 -8.65 -1.32
C THR A 589 -0.65 -7.56 -0.35
N ARG A 590 0.66 -7.36 -0.20
CA ARG A 590 1.27 -6.50 0.80
C ARG A 590 1.05 -5.03 0.50
N ASN A 591 0.51 -4.28 1.46
CA ASN A 591 0.59 -2.83 1.41
C ASN A 591 1.92 -2.35 2.02
N ILE A 592 2.43 -1.24 1.49
CA ILE A 592 3.51 -0.46 2.11
C ILE A 592 2.87 0.78 2.73
N ILE A 593 2.78 0.81 4.06
CA ILE A 593 2.12 1.87 4.83
C ILE A 593 3.19 2.57 5.67
N SER A 594 3.85 3.56 5.09
CA SER A 594 5.01 4.23 5.67
C SER A 594 4.99 5.72 5.35
N ALA A 595 5.90 6.50 5.93
CA ALA A 595 5.93 7.96 5.74
C ALA A 595 4.56 8.60 5.95
N ASN A 596 3.83 8.18 6.98
CA ASN A 596 2.65 8.86 7.52
C ASN A 596 2.96 9.36 8.93
N SER A 597 2.08 10.11 9.61
CA SER A 597 2.24 10.32 11.06
C SER A 597 1.90 9.05 11.86
N ASN A 598 0.90 8.27 11.40
CA ASN A 598 0.56 6.93 11.91
C ASN A 598 0.27 5.98 10.74
N GLY A 599 0.59 4.70 10.90
CA GLY A 599 0.34 3.70 9.85
C GLY A 599 -1.15 3.36 9.72
N VAL A 600 -1.65 2.50 10.59
CA VAL A 600 -3.06 2.06 10.63
C VAL A 600 -3.68 2.42 11.98
N VAL A 601 -4.86 3.05 11.98
CA VAL A 601 -5.61 3.37 13.19
C VAL A 601 -6.99 2.72 13.15
N ILE A 602 -7.40 2.07 14.24
CA ILE A 602 -8.73 1.45 14.41
C ILE A 602 -9.39 2.01 15.67
N THR A 603 -10.63 2.46 15.57
CA THR A 603 -11.39 3.07 16.67
C THR A 603 -12.90 2.89 16.49
N GLY A 604 -13.67 3.01 17.57
CA GLY A 604 -15.12 2.96 17.58
C GLY A 604 -15.69 1.62 18.07
N ALA A 605 -16.83 1.68 18.76
CA ALA A 605 -17.37 0.55 19.52
C ALA A 605 -17.76 -0.65 18.65
N THR A 606 -18.05 -0.39 17.39
CA THR A 606 -18.40 -1.42 16.41
C THR A 606 -17.24 -1.84 15.53
N ALA A 607 -16.04 -1.25 15.71
CA ALA A 607 -14.85 -1.60 14.95
C ALA A 607 -14.31 -2.97 15.40
N THR A 608 -14.86 -4.01 14.79
CA THR A 608 -14.70 -5.42 15.15
C THR A 608 -14.32 -6.25 13.95
N ASN A 609 -13.64 -7.38 14.18
CA ASN A 609 -13.26 -8.34 13.16
C ASN A 609 -12.45 -7.74 11.99
N ASN A 610 -11.84 -6.57 12.15
CA ASN A 610 -10.91 -6.07 11.15
C ASN A 610 -9.59 -6.84 11.27
N VAL A 611 -8.99 -7.15 10.12
CA VAL A 611 -7.74 -7.89 10.02
C VAL A 611 -6.70 -7.03 9.33
N VAL A 612 -5.59 -6.77 10.00
CA VAL A 612 -4.42 -6.12 9.39
C VAL A 612 -3.34 -7.18 9.27
N ARG A 613 -2.98 -7.66 8.08
CA ARG A 613 -2.05 -8.79 7.89
C ARG A 613 -1.13 -8.62 6.68
N GLY A 614 0.10 -9.13 6.77
CA GLY A 614 1.05 -9.22 5.66
C GLY A 614 1.57 -7.88 5.13
N ASN A 615 1.45 -6.79 5.90
CA ASN A 615 1.87 -5.44 5.47
C ASN A 615 3.29 -5.08 5.93
N TYR A 616 3.93 -4.14 5.24
CA TYR A 616 5.05 -3.39 5.79
C TYR A 616 4.55 -2.05 6.31
N ILE A 617 4.77 -1.78 7.59
CA ILE A 617 4.24 -0.60 8.28
C ILE A 617 5.38 0.14 8.99
N GLY A 618 5.78 1.28 8.40
CA GLY A 618 6.94 2.09 8.84
C GLY A 618 8.25 1.83 8.07
N LEU A 619 8.35 0.73 7.32
CA LEU A 619 9.48 0.42 6.43
C LEU A 619 9.26 0.89 5.00
N ALA A 620 10.36 1.01 4.25
CA ALA A 620 10.34 1.11 2.80
C ALA A 620 9.87 -0.20 2.16
N GLY A 621 9.56 -0.15 0.86
CA GLY A 621 9.11 -1.30 0.08
C GLY A 621 10.11 -2.46 0.00
N ASP A 622 11.40 -2.19 0.25
CA ASP A 622 12.47 -3.19 0.29
C ASP A 622 12.42 -4.10 1.53
N GLY A 623 11.68 -3.71 2.58
CA GLY A 623 11.62 -4.44 3.85
C GLY A 623 12.90 -4.40 4.69
N ILE A 624 13.86 -3.56 4.31
CA ILE A 624 15.19 -3.45 4.95
C ILE A 624 15.34 -2.07 5.59
N ASN A 625 15.00 -1.01 4.86
CA ASN A 625 15.30 0.35 5.25
C ASN A 625 14.08 1.09 5.80
N ARG A 626 14.33 2.00 6.75
CA ARG A 626 13.36 3.05 7.08
C ARG A 626 13.39 4.13 6.00
N ILE A 627 12.23 4.71 5.67
CA ILE A 627 12.18 5.87 4.77
C ILE A 627 12.80 7.08 5.47
N ILE A 628 13.83 7.66 4.84
CA ILE A 628 14.51 8.87 5.34
C ILE A 628 13.51 10.04 5.35
N GLY A 629 13.47 10.79 6.46
CA GLY A 629 12.51 11.89 6.66
C GLY A 629 11.11 11.45 7.13
N SER A 630 10.84 10.14 7.24
CA SER A 630 9.60 9.65 7.85
C SER A 630 9.55 9.98 9.35
N THR A 631 8.41 10.48 9.81
CA THR A 631 8.11 10.79 11.22
C THR A 631 7.08 9.86 11.84
N GLN A 632 6.76 8.74 11.18
CA GLN A 632 5.71 7.82 11.60
C GLN A 632 5.91 7.31 13.04
N SER A 633 4.97 7.63 13.92
CA SER A 633 5.04 7.29 15.34
C SER A 633 4.75 5.83 15.61
N PHE A 634 3.64 5.34 15.04
CA PHE A 634 3.13 4.00 15.29
C PHE A 634 2.88 3.24 13.99
N GLY A 635 3.12 1.93 14.04
CA GLY A 635 2.70 1.01 12.98
C GLY A 635 1.18 0.85 12.99
N VAL A 636 0.66 0.15 13.99
CA VAL A 636 -0.79 -0.04 14.19
C VAL A 636 -1.21 0.55 15.54
N GLN A 637 -2.31 1.31 15.54
CA GLN A 637 -2.88 1.92 16.73
C GLN A 637 -4.35 1.52 16.91
N LEU A 638 -4.71 1.04 18.10
CA LEU A 638 -6.10 0.78 18.50
C LEU A 638 -6.51 1.80 19.56
N ASN A 639 -7.50 2.62 19.24
CA ASN A 639 -8.07 3.60 20.15
C ASN A 639 -9.40 3.09 20.72
N PRO A 640 -9.75 3.44 21.97
CA PRO A 640 -10.90 2.89 22.64
C PRO A 640 -12.15 3.68 22.23
N PRO A 641 -13.31 3.01 22.14
CA PRO A 641 -13.46 1.55 22.18
C PRO A 641 -13.03 0.90 20.86
N ALA A 642 -12.39 -0.28 20.87
CA ALA A 642 -12.18 -1.12 19.67
C ALA A 642 -11.98 -2.59 20.09
N PHE A 643 -12.74 -3.51 19.49
CA PHE A 643 -12.87 -4.87 20.02
C PHE A 643 -12.58 -5.96 18.99
N SER A 644 -12.04 -7.10 19.40
CA SER A 644 -11.98 -8.32 18.57
C SER A 644 -11.38 -8.13 17.17
N ASN A 645 -10.34 -7.31 17.03
CA ASN A 645 -9.58 -7.15 15.78
C ASN A 645 -8.33 -8.05 15.80
N THR A 646 -7.84 -8.42 14.62
CA THR A 646 -6.64 -9.26 14.45
C THR A 646 -5.54 -8.50 13.74
N ILE A 647 -4.37 -8.41 14.36
CA ILE A 647 -3.16 -7.83 13.78
C ILE A 647 -2.18 -8.97 13.52
N GLY A 648 -1.98 -9.29 12.24
CA GLY A 648 -1.21 -10.42 11.75
C GLY A 648 -2.11 -11.58 11.34
N GLY A 649 -1.64 -12.82 11.45
CA GLY A 649 -2.43 -13.98 11.06
C GLY A 649 -1.85 -15.33 11.48
N LEU A 650 -2.56 -16.39 11.10
CA LEU A 650 -2.29 -17.79 11.44
C LEU A 650 -1.70 -18.57 10.26
N GLN A 651 -1.18 -17.88 9.24
CA GLN A 651 -0.47 -18.50 8.13
C GLN A 651 0.88 -17.82 7.90
N ALA A 652 1.83 -18.57 7.34
CA ALA A 652 3.11 -18.00 6.94
C ALA A 652 2.91 -16.83 5.97
N GLY A 653 3.58 -15.70 6.23
CA GLY A 653 3.47 -14.49 5.42
C GLY A 653 2.29 -13.56 5.78
N GLU A 654 1.40 -13.94 6.71
CA GLU A 654 0.35 -13.05 7.22
C GLU A 654 0.82 -12.11 8.34
N GLY A 655 2.01 -12.33 8.90
CA GLY A 655 2.63 -11.41 9.85
C GLY A 655 2.88 -10.03 9.24
N ASN A 656 2.50 -8.96 9.95
CA ASN A 656 2.95 -7.63 9.55
C ASN A 656 4.40 -7.41 9.99
N VAL A 657 5.12 -6.58 9.24
CA VAL A 657 6.40 -6.02 9.66
C VAL A 657 6.16 -4.59 10.12
N MET A 658 6.14 -4.35 11.43
CA MET A 658 5.87 -3.06 12.05
C MET A 658 7.16 -2.48 12.63
N SER A 659 7.99 -1.92 11.76
CA SER A 659 9.36 -1.50 12.07
C SER A 659 9.70 -0.17 11.42
N GLY A 660 10.74 0.51 11.89
CA GLY A 660 11.12 1.83 11.39
C GLY A 660 10.21 2.97 11.85
N ASN A 661 9.34 2.72 12.84
CA ASN A 661 8.54 3.77 13.47
C ASN A 661 9.38 4.54 14.51
N SER A 662 8.97 5.76 14.88
CA SER A 662 9.69 6.61 15.84
C SER A 662 9.34 6.29 17.30
N VAL A 663 8.14 5.76 17.57
CA VAL A 663 7.72 5.41 18.93
C VAL A 663 7.54 3.91 19.10
N GLY A 664 6.66 3.27 18.34
CA GLY A 664 6.49 1.82 18.46
C GLY A 664 5.79 1.11 17.30
N GLY A 665 5.86 -0.22 17.28
CA GLY A 665 5.18 -1.02 16.27
C GLY A 665 3.66 -1.05 16.49
N TYR A 666 3.26 -1.19 17.75
CA TYR A 666 1.86 -1.21 18.17
C TYR A 666 1.57 -0.27 19.35
N TYR A 667 0.40 0.39 19.32
CA TYR A 667 -0.13 1.19 20.43
C TYR A 667 -1.62 0.94 20.70
N GLY A 668 -1.95 0.42 21.87
CA GLY A 668 -3.31 0.23 22.36
C GLY A 668 -3.58 1.01 23.64
N ILE A 669 -4.77 1.61 23.76
CA ILE A 669 -5.20 2.34 24.96
C ILE A 669 -6.57 1.88 25.48
N GLY A 670 -6.75 1.90 26.80
CA GLY A 670 -8.06 1.81 27.47
C GLY A 670 -8.92 0.62 27.03
N ASN A 671 -10.24 0.84 26.89
CA ASN A 671 -11.31 -0.10 26.51
C ASN A 671 -11.14 -0.74 25.10
N THR A 672 -9.97 -1.30 24.81
CA THR A 672 -9.68 -2.11 23.63
C THR A 672 -9.60 -3.57 24.07
N VAL A 673 -10.62 -4.37 23.74
CA VAL A 673 -10.85 -5.69 24.36
C VAL A 673 -10.85 -6.81 23.32
N GLY A 674 -10.21 -7.94 23.64
CA GLY A 674 -10.31 -9.17 22.84
C GLY A 674 -9.53 -9.15 21.53
N ASN A 675 -8.59 -8.21 21.35
CA ASN A 675 -7.80 -8.12 20.11
C ASN A 675 -6.63 -9.12 20.11
N ALA A 676 -6.28 -9.65 18.94
CA ALA A 676 -5.23 -10.65 18.75
C ALA A 676 -4.04 -10.11 17.93
N TYR A 677 -2.82 -10.53 18.29
CA TYR A 677 -1.55 -10.16 17.65
C TYR A 677 -0.77 -11.43 17.32
N LEU A 678 -0.68 -11.79 16.04
CA LEU A 678 -0.27 -13.13 15.62
C LEU A 678 0.81 -13.06 14.52
N GLY A 679 1.95 -13.70 14.76
CA GLY A 679 3.00 -13.88 13.75
C GLY A 679 3.70 -12.60 13.25
N ASN A 680 3.59 -11.47 13.93
CA ASN A 680 4.17 -10.20 13.46
C ASN A 680 5.69 -10.11 13.73
N ILE A 681 6.39 -9.32 12.92
CA ILE A 681 7.77 -8.88 13.15
C ILE A 681 7.75 -7.41 13.55
N ILE A 682 8.35 -7.06 14.69
CA ILE A 682 8.30 -5.73 15.28
C ILE A 682 9.70 -5.29 15.68
N GLY A 683 10.18 -4.21 15.05
CA GLY A 683 11.48 -3.57 15.33
C GLY A 683 12.66 -4.10 14.49
N LEU A 684 12.50 -5.24 13.81
CA LEU A 684 13.49 -5.81 12.89
C LEU A 684 13.12 -5.56 11.42
N GLN A 685 14.09 -5.80 10.52
CA GLN A 685 13.84 -5.93 9.09
C GLN A 685 12.89 -7.10 8.79
N ALA A 686 12.33 -7.13 7.59
CA ALA A 686 11.33 -8.13 7.18
C ALA A 686 11.84 -9.58 7.23
N ASN A 687 13.16 -9.80 7.25
CA ASN A 687 13.75 -11.13 7.42
C ASN A 687 13.72 -11.64 8.88
N GLY A 688 13.40 -10.78 9.86
CA GLY A 688 13.37 -11.13 11.27
C GLY A 688 14.74 -11.45 11.89
N LEU A 689 15.84 -11.09 11.21
CA LEU A 689 17.21 -11.44 11.61
C LEU A 689 18.11 -10.23 11.83
N ASN A 690 17.77 -9.07 11.27
CA ASN A 690 18.61 -7.87 11.31
C ASN A 690 17.83 -6.66 11.86
N VAL A 691 18.54 -5.79 12.58
CA VAL A 691 17.99 -4.48 12.98
C VAL A 691 17.76 -3.59 11.75
N VAL A 692 16.75 -2.73 11.81
CA VAL A 692 16.52 -1.73 10.78
C VAL A 692 17.62 -0.68 10.83
N THR A 693 18.25 -0.37 9.70
CA THR A 693 19.28 0.68 9.64
C THR A 693 18.72 2.03 10.08
N GLY A 694 19.36 2.68 11.06
CA GLY A 694 18.87 3.94 11.63
C GLY A 694 17.62 3.79 12.49
N ALA A 695 17.39 2.61 13.10
CA ALA A 695 16.26 2.35 13.97
C ALA A 695 16.18 3.33 15.14
N THR A 696 15.04 4.00 15.26
CA THR A 696 14.69 4.87 16.39
C THR A 696 13.54 4.32 17.22
N GLN A 697 12.98 3.17 16.82
CA GLN A 697 11.76 2.63 17.42
C GLN A 697 12.00 2.29 18.89
N SER A 698 11.36 3.05 19.79
CA SER A 698 11.60 2.91 21.22
C SER A 698 10.99 1.65 21.80
N ARG A 699 9.75 1.34 21.42
CA ARG A 699 8.96 0.26 22.01
C ARG A 699 8.45 -0.71 20.94
N GLY A 700 8.34 -1.99 21.27
CA GLY A 700 7.72 -2.96 20.38
C GLY A 700 6.20 -2.80 20.37
N MET A 701 5.58 -3.11 21.51
CA MET A 701 4.13 -3.10 21.70
C MET A 701 3.72 -2.41 23.00
N ASP A 702 2.86 -1.39 22.92
CA ASP A 702 2.19 -0.77 24.08
C ASP A 702 0.77 -1.35 24.22
N ILE A 703 0.52 -2.15 25.26
CA ILE A 703 -0.65 -3.05 25.36
C ILE A 703 -1.61 -2.70 26.52
N HIS A 704 -2.16 -1.48 26.53
CA HIS A 704 -3.01 -1.00 27.63
C HIS A 704 -4.48 -1.49 27.61
N GLY A 705 -4.81 -2.40 26.68
CA GLY A 705 -6.12 -3.05 26.57
C GLY A 705 -6.30 -4.25 27.48
N SER A 706 -7.48 -4.86 27.46
CA SER A 706 -7.82 -6.06 28.26
C SER A 706 -8.19 -7.26 27.38
N GLY A 707 -7.99 -8.49 27.87
CA GLY A 707 -8.34 -9.71 27.12
C GLY A 707 -7.58 -9.86 25.79
N LEU A 708 -6.37 -9.30 25.67
CA LEU A 708 -5.56 -9.37 24.46
C LEU A 708 -4.89 -10.75 24.32
N LEU A 709 -4.78 -11.25 23.09
CA LEU A 709 -3.99 -12.44 22.75
C LEU A 709 -2.73 -12.03 21.97
N ILE A 710 -1.54 -12.23 22.54
CA ILE A 710 -0.27 -11.89 21.91
C ILE A 710 0.52 -13.18 21.70
N GLY A 711 0.49 -13.67 20.47
CA GLY A 711 1.08 -14.95 20.04
C GLY A 711 0.17 -16.16 20.32
N ASP A 712 0.40 -17.24 19.57
CA ASP A 712 -0.38 -18.48 19.62
C ASP A 712 0.48 -19.74 19.49
N ILE A 713 -0.03 -20.86 20.03
CA ILE A 713 0.65 -22.15 20.22
C ILE A 713 0.88 -22.95 18.92
N GLY A 714 0.32 -22.49 17.80
CA GLY A 714 0.52 -23.07 16.46
C GLY A 714 1.79 -22.60 15.74
N GLY A 715 2.75 -21.96 16.43
CA GLY A 715 3.95 -21.37 15.81
C GLY A 715 3.75 -19.93 15.31
N TYR A 716 2.66 -19.27 15.69
CA TYR A 716 2.30 -17.90 15.28
C TYR A 716 2.68 -16.87 16.34
N GLY A 717 3.83 -17.07 16.98
CA GLY A 717 4.43 -16.10 17.90
C GLY A 717 4.91 -14.85 17.19
N ASN A 718 4.85 -13.70 17.87
CA ASN A 718 5.43 -12.47 17.36
C ASN A 718 6.94 -12.46 17.63
N ILE A 719 7.70 -11.82 16.74
CA ILE A 719 9.12 -11.51 16.91
C ILE A 719 9.22 -10.02 17.24
N ILE A 720 9.67 -9.71 18.45
CA ILE A 720 9.71 -8.35 19.00
C ILE A 720 11.15 -8.09 19.46
N SER A 721 11.93 -7.46 18.59
CA SER A 721 13.37 -7.25 18.80
C SER A 721 13.85 -6.01 18.04
N GLY A 722 15.05 -5.53 18.35
CA GLY A 722 15.63 -4.33 17.73
C GLY A 722 15.03 -3.00 18.19
N ASN A 723 14.05 -3.03 19.11
CA ASN A 723 13.54 -1.82 19.76
C ASN A 723 14.59 -1.26 20.72
N THR A 724 14.62 0.05 20.96
CA THR A 724 15.68 0.68 21.77
C THR A 724 15.40 0.72 23.27
N ASN A 725 14.18 0.39 23.71
CA ASN A 725 13.79 0.42 25.12
C ASN A 725 13.03 -0.85 25.56
N ILE A 726 11.75 -1.00 25.23
CA ILE A 726 10.92 -2.09 25.79
C ILE A 726 10.32 -2.93 24.66
N GLY A 727 10.35 -4.26 24.78
CA GLY A 727 9.66 -5.17 23.86
C GLY A 727 8.14 -5.03 23.98
N ILE A 728 7.57 -5.45 25.11
CA ILE A 728 6.14 -5.33 25.43
C ILE A 728 5.95 -4.49 26.69
N TYR A 729 5.10 -3.48 26.62
CA TYR A 729 4.91 -2.50 27.69
C TYR A 729 3.42 -2.33 28.04
N ASN A 730 3.11 -2.30 29.33
CA ASN A 730 1.85 -1.75 29.84
C ASN A 730 2.12 -0.84 31.03
N ALA A 731 1.67 0.42 30.94
CA ALA A 731 1.78 1.41 32.02
C ALA A 731 0.44 1.95 32.55
N LEU A 732 -0.71 1.46 32.11
CA LEU A 732 -2.01 2.04 32.45
C LEU A 732 -2.86 1.02 33.20
N ALA A 733 -3.53 1.46 34.26
CA ALA A 733 -4.40 0.65 35.12
C ALA A 733 -5.66 0.07 34.44
N THR A 734 -5.76 0.16 33.12
CA THR A 734 -6.91 -0.31 32.33
C THR A 734 -6.69 -1.69 31.70
N GLY A 735 -5.48 -2.26 31.76
CA GLY A 735 -5.18 -3.55 31.14
C GLY A 735 -5.30 -4.74 32.11
N SER A 736 -6.10 -5.74 31.75
CA SER A 736 -6.29 -6.96 32.54
C SER A 736 -6.53 -8.20 31.66
N ASN A 737 -6.30 -9.40 32.20
CA ASN A 737 -6.64 -10.67 31.56
C ASN A 737 -5.95 -10.90 30.19
N ASN A 738 -4.76 -10.32 29.97
CA ASN A 738 -4.02 -10.44 28.72
C ASN A 738 -3.16 -11.71 28.69
N ILE A 739 -3.07 -12.36 27.53
CA ILE A 739 -2.28 -13.57 27.30
C ILE A 739 -1.10 -13.23 26.38
N ILE A 740 0.12 -13.51 26.81
CA ILE A 740 1.37 -13.35 26.05
C ILE A 740 2.03 -14.72 25.99
N ARG A 741 2.07 -15.38 24.83
CA ARG A 741 2.59 -16.75 24.70
C ARG A 741 3.26 -17.02 23.36
N ALA A 742 4.19 -17.98 23.35
CA ALA A 742 4.92 -18.42 22.16
C ALA A 742 5.70 -17.34 21.38
N ASN A 743 5.95 -16.15 21.96
CA ASN A 743 6.66 -15.06 21.27
C ASN A 743 8.20 -15.18 21.38
N HIS A 744 8.91 -14.48 20.50
CA HIS A 744 10.34 -14.19 20.60
C HIS A 744 10.52 -12.72 20.96
N ILE A 745 11.00 -12.43 22.17
CA ILE A 745 11.12 -11.07 22.70
C ILE A 745 12.59 -10.78 23.02
N GLY A 746 13.25 -10.08 22.09
CA GLY A 746 14.68 -9.81 22.09
C GLY A 746 15.50 -10.65 21.08
N PRO A 747 15.32 -11.99 20.93
CA PRO A 747 15.95 -12.72 19.84
C PRO A 747 15.25 -12.51 18.49
N GLY A 748 15.94 -12.91 17.42
CA GLY A 748 15.39 -12.96 16.06
C GLY A 748 14.48 -14.17 15.84
N ILE A 749 14.00 -14.34 14.60
CA ILE A 749 13.11 -15.45 14.21
C ILE A 749 13.71 -16.84 14.43
N ASN A 750 15.04 -16.96 14.41
CA ASN A 750 15.78 -18.19 14.68
C ASN A 750 16.02 -18.46 16.19
N GLY A 751 15.55 -17.58 17.07
CA GLY A 751 15.79 -17.65 18.51
C GLY A 751 17.20 -17.23 18.95
N LEU A 752 18.02 -16.72 18.03
CA LEU A 752 19.40 -16.26 18.31
C LEU A 752 19.45 -14.75 18.54
N GLN A 753 20.56 -14.29 19.12
CA GLN A 753 20.84 -12.88 19.32
C GLN A 753 20.88 -12.13 17.98
N VAL A 754 20.21 -10.98 17.91
CA VAL A 754 20.29 -10.08 16.77
C VAL A 754 21.45 -9.11 16.97
N ALA A 755 22.41 -9.11 16.05
CA ALA A 755 23.54 -8.20 16.09
C ALA A 755 23.06 -6.74 16.06
N GLY A 756 23.55 -5.92 17.01
CA GLY A 756 23.20 -4.50 17.13
C GLY A 756 21.84 -4.21 17.79
N ALA A 757 21.08 -5.23 18.22
CA ALA A 757 19.86 -5.01 19.00
C ALA A 757 20.21 -4.55 20.42
N VAL A 758 19.50 -3.53 20.91
CA VAL A 758 19.77 -2.86 22.19
C VAL A 758 18.53 -2.79 23.10
N GLN A 759 17.56 -3.67 22.89
CA GLN A 759 16.31 -3.68 23.65
C GLN A 759 16.59 -3.85 25.15
N ALA A 760 16.07 -2.95 25.99
CA ALA A 760 16.38 -2.92 27.41
C ALA A 760 15.55 -3.91 28.23
N THR A 761 14.22 -3.86 28.17
CA THR A 761 13.37 -4.80 28.91
C THR A 761 12.54 -5.63 27.95
N GLY A 762 12.43 -6.93 28.21
CA GLY A 762 11.59 -7.82 27.41
C GLY A 762 10.10 -7.47 27.56
N ILE A 763 9.56 -7.72 28.75
CA ILE A 763 8.16 -7.40 29.12
C ILE A 763 8.16 -6.53 30.37
N GLN A 764 7.41 -5.43 30.35
CA GLN A 764 7.22 -4.55 31.51
C GLN A 764 5.73 -4.32 31.78
N LEU A 765 5.29 -4.69 32.99
CA LEU A 765 3.92 -4.55 33.49
C LEU A 765 3.89 -3.57 34.67
N GLN A 766 3.05 -2.52 34.59
CA GLN A 766 2.96 -1.45 35.60
C GLN A 766 1.52 -0.97 35.86
N GLN A 767 1.38 -0.13 36.90
CA GLN A 767 0.17 0.59 37.33
C GLN A 767 -1.07 -0.29 37.56
N SER A 768 -1.10 -1.13 38.60
CA SER A 768 -2.31 -1.87 39.04
C SER A 768 -2.98 -2.78 37.99
N VAL A 769 -2.27 -3.14 36.93
CA VAL A 769 -2.70 -4.14 35.95
C VAL A 769 -2.87 -5.50 36.61
N SER A 770 -3.76 -6.36 36.10
CA SER A 770 -4.03 -7.65 36.75
C SER A 770 -4.27 -8.82 35.81
N ASN A 771 -4.06 -10.03 36.32
CA ASN A 771 -4.43 -11.30 35.67
C ASN A 771 -3.75 -11.55 34.31
N TYR A 772 -2.46 -11.22 34.18
CA TYR A 772 -1.74 -11.52 32.93
C TYR A 772 -1.31 -12.99 32.92
N THR A 773 -1.42 -13.64 31.77
CA THR A 773 -0.80 -14.93 31.51
C THR A 773 0.40 -14.72 30.59
N VAL A 774 1.61 -14.77 31.13
CA VAL A 774 2.86 -14.77 30.38
C VAL A 774 3.34 -16.22 30.30
N GLY A 775 3.21 -16.84 29.13
CA GLY A 775 3.47 -18.26 28.88
C GLY A 775 2.18 -19.09 28.86
N GLY A 776 2.13 -20.25 29.53
CA GLY A 776 0.96 -21.15 29.43
C GLY A 776 0.78 -22.19 30.54
N TYR A 777 -0.38 -22.86 30.53
CA TYR A 777 -0.86 -23.77 31.59
C TYR A 777 -0.72 -25.28 31.27
N LEU A 778 -0.47 -25.67 30.01
CA LEU A 778 -0.64 -27.07 29.54
C LEU A 778 0.57 -27.62 28.77
N GLY A 779 0.98 -28.87 29.11
CA GLY A 779 2.10 -29.60 28.52
C GLY A 779 2.72 -30.61 29.50
N ALA A 780 3.14 -31.78 29.00
CA ALA A 780 3.86 -32.81 29.76
C ALA A 780 5.24 -32.32 30.23
N VAL A 781 5.83 -32.99 31.25
CA VAL A 781 7.20 -32.73 31.72
C VAL A 781 8.15 -32.67 30.52
N GLY A 782 8.92 -31.57 30.39
CA GLY A 782 9.88 -31.36 29.30
C GLY A 782 9.34 -30.72 28.00
N GLN A 783 8.04 -30.43 27.88
CA GLN A 783 7.46 -29.77 26.71
C GLN A 783 7.13 -28.29 26.99
N ASN A 784 7.63 -27.38 26.15
CA ASN A 784 7.35 -25.94 26.25
C ASN A 784 6.79 -25.30 24.95
N PRO A 785 5.65 -25.78 24.41
CA PRO A 785 5.08 -25.22 23.18
C PRO A 785 4.39 -23.86 23.38
N GLN A 786 4.12 -23.45 24.63
CA GLN A 786 3.38 -22.22 24.96
C GLN A 786 4.27 -21.09 25.51
N GLY A 787 5.50 -21.41 25.93
CA GLY A 787 6.42 -20.44 26.54
C GLY A 787 6.92 -19.38 25.58
N ASN A 788 7.08 -18.16 26.08
CA ASN A 788 7.83 -17.14 25.35
C ASN A 788 9.33 -17.43 25.48
N ARG A 789 10.10 -17.06 24.43
CA ARG A 789 11.56 -16.93 24.50
C ARG A 789 11.90 -15.46 24.70
N ILE A 790 12.37 -15.10 25.89
CA ILE A 790 12.67 -13.73 26.27
C ILE A 790 14.17 -13.67 26.54
N ALA A 791 14.94 -13.11 25.62
CA ALA A 791 16.38 -13.19 25.68
C ALA A 791 17.11 -12.01 25.04
N PHE A 792 18.37 -11.82 25.42
CA PHE A 792 19.26 -10.81 24.83
C PHE A 792 18.79 -9.37 25.03
N ASN A 793 17.98 -9.11 26.05
CA ASN A 793 17.63 -7.76 26.48
C ASN A 793 18.75 -7.22 27.41
N THR A 794 19.04 -5.92 27.39
CA THR A 794 20.12 -5.33 28.21
C THR A 794 19.75 -5.15 29.69
N GLY A 795 18.48 -5.34 30.04
CA GLY A 795 17.87 -5.27 31.36
C GLY A 795 17.10 -6.54 31.73
N ASN A 796 15.96 -6.41 32.41
CA ASN A 796 15.18 -7.56 32.89
C ASN A 796 14.44 -8.28 31.76
N GLY A 797 14.22 -9.60 31.92
CA GLY A 797 13.36 -10.36 31.02
C GLY A 797 11.89 -9.96 31.18
N VAL A 798 11.32 -10.20 32.36
CA VAL A 798 9.99 -9.73 32.76
C VAL A 798 10.12 -8.84 33.98
N ASN A 799 9.57 -7.64 33.93
CA ASN A 799 9.58 -6.67 35.02
C ASN A 799 8.15 -6.29 35.41
N VAL A 800 7.75 -6.55 36.67
CA VAL A 800 6.44 -6.21 37.22
C VAL A 800 6.64 -5.16 38.32
N THR A 801 6.09 -3.98 38.11
CA THR A 801 6.24 -2.81 39.00
C THR A 801 4.86 -2.29 39.41
N SER A 802 4.73 -1.60 40.55
CA SER A 802 3.52 -0.94 41.10
C SER A 802 2.65 -1.79 42.04
N THR A 803 2.11 -1.15 43.08
CA THR A 803 1.16 -1.75 44.03
C THR A 803 -0.28 -1.32 43.74
N PRO A 804 -1.23 -2.27 43.55
CA PRO A 804 -1.03 -3.71 43.35
C PRO A 804 -1.22 -4.11 41.87
N ALA A 805 -0.13 -4.29 41.12
CA ALA A 805 -0.14 -5.14 39.93
C ALA A 805 -0.13 -6.62 40.38
N VAL A 806 -1.22 -7.36 40.17
CA VAL A 806 -1.46 -8.67 40.82
C VAL A 806 -2.10 -9.71 39.92
N GLY A 807 -1.94 -10.97 40.29
CA GLY A 807 -2.50 -12.13 39.61
C GLY A 807 -1.81 -12.47 38.31
N HIS A 808 -0.58 -12.00 38.09
CA HIS A 808 0.16 -12.33 36.89
C HIS A 808 0.79 -13.73 37.02
N MET A 809 0.30 -14.65 36.21
CA MET A 809 0.96 -15.92 35.96
C MET A 809 2.12 -15.72 34.99
N ILE A 810 3.33 -16.07 35.41
CA ILE A 810 4.54 -16.04 34.57
C ILE A 810 5.12 -17.45 34.57
N SER A 811 4.63 -18.30 33.67
CA SER A 811 4.89 -19.74 33.74
C SER A 811 5.45 -20.28 32.43
N ARG A 812 6.41 -21.21 32.51
CA ARG A 812 7.02 -21.90 31.37
C ARG A 812 7.69 -20.98 30.34
N ASN A 813 8.17 -19.80 30.73
CA ASN A 813 8.94 -18.95 29.80
C ASN A 813 10.40 -19.36 29.82
N LEU A 814 11.05 -19.37 28.65
CA LEU A 814 12.51 -19.44 28.57
C LEU A 814 13.05 -18.02 28.64
N ILE A 815 13.67 -17.66 29.76
CA ILE A 815 14.15 -16.30 30.01
C ILE A 815 15.65 -16.36 30.30
N TYR A 816 16.49 -15.94 29.35
CA TYR A 816 17.93 -16.14 29.45
C TYR A 816 18.72 -15.03 28.76
N SER A 817 19.97 -14.83 29.17
CA SER A 817 20.88 -13.83 28.61
C SER A 817 20.28 -12.41 28.62
N ASN A 818 19.52 -12.07 29.67
CA ASN A 818 18.99 -10.73 29.88
C ASN A 818 19.79 -10.02 30.98
N GLY A 819 20.44 -8.90 30.65
CA GLY A 819 21.21 -8.10 31.60
C GLY A 819 22.55 -8.72 32.07
N VAL A 820 23.53 -7.86 32.37
CA VAL A 820 24.87 -8.24 32.90
C VAL A 820 25.18 -7.60 34.28
N GLY A 821 24.21 -6.96 34.95
CA GLY A 821 24.39 -6.28 36.25
C GLY A 821 23.83 -7.04 37.46
N ALA A 822 24.27 -6.68 38.68
CA ALA A 822 23.92 -7.36 39.95
C ALA A 822 22.44 -7.24 40.39
N THR A 823 21.65 -6.34 39.78
CA THR A 823 20.27 -6.02 40.18
C THR A 823 19.19 -6.54 39.19
N GLN A 824 19.58 -7.36 38.22
CA GLN A 824 18.71 -7.80 37.12
C GLN A 824 18.34 -9.28 37.27
N PHE A 825 17.05 -9.59 37.08
CA PHE A 825 16.47 -10.92 37.25
C PHE A 825 15.74 -11.36 35.97
N PRO A 826 15.61 -12.68 35.72
CA PRO A 826 14.67 -13.20 34.73
C PRO A 826 13.25 -12.66 34.95
N ILE A 827 12.82 -12.66 36.22
CA ILE A 827 11.56 -12.08 36.68
C ILE A 827 11.88 -11.10 37.80
N ASN A 828 11.64 -9.80 37.57
CA ASN A 828 11.79 -8.75 38.56
C ASN A 828 10.43 -8.31 39.13
N LEU A 829 10.21 -8.45 40.45
CA LEU A 829 8.98 -8.01 41.15
C LEU A 829 9.18 -6.70 41.95
N ASN A 830 10.37 -6.09 41.90
CA ASN A 830 10.71 -4.83 42.58
C ASN A 830 10.44 -4.87 44.11
N TYR A 831 11.08 -5.80 44.81
CA TYR A 831 10.98 -5.88 46.27
C TYR A 831 11.40 -4.57 46.95
N GLY A 832 10.64 -4.15 47.97
CA GLY A 832 10.92 -2.96 48.80
C GLY A 832 10.17 -1.68 48.40
N VAL A 833 9.92 -1.44 47.11
CA VAL A 833 9.12 -0.29 46.61
C VAL A 833 8.14 -0.81 45.58
N ASN A 834 6.82 -0.61 45.79
CA ASN A 834 5.82 -0.92 44.78
C ASN A 834 5.85 -2.40 44.30
N GLN A 835 5.82 -3.35 45.26
CA GLN A 835 5.95 -4.80 45.04
C GLN A 835 4.91 -5.37 44.06
N GLY A 836 5.36 -5.81 42.88
CA GLY A 836 4.53 -6.50 41.90
C GLY A 836 4.17 -7.92 42.36
N ASN A 837 3.06 -8.48 41.85
CA ASN A 837 2.52 -9.79 42.23
C ASN A 837 2.38 -9.99 43.75
N ASN A 838 2.07 -8.90 44.47
CA ASN A 838 2.01 -8.86 45.92
C ASN A 838 3.28 -9.41 46.61
N GLY A 839 4.44 -9.27 45.96
CA GLY A 839 5.72 -9.73 46.50
C GLY A 839 5.82 -11.23 46.71
N LYS A 840 5.07 -12.07 45.97
CA LYS A 840 5.07 -13.54 46.13
C LYS A 840 6.51 -14.09 46.30
N PRO A 841 6.88 -14.62 47.48
CA PRO A 841 8.25 -15.06 47.74
C PRO A 841 8.67 -16.20 46.81
N ALA A 842 9.96 -16.22 46.46
CA ALA A 842 10.56 -17.30 45.68
C ALA A 842 10.70 -18.58 46.53
N PRO A 843 10.52 -19.78 45.94
CA PRO A 843 10.72 -21.05 46.65
C PRO A 843 12.20 -21.28 46.93
N ASP A 844 12.51 -21.93 48.06
CA ASP A 844 13.87 -22.37 48.37
C ASP A 844 14.15 -23.74 47.75
N ILE A 845 15.35 -23.91 47.21
CA ILE A 845 15.87 -25.22 46.79
C ILE A 845 16.75 -25.74 47.93
N VAL A 846 16.41 -26.91 48.46
CA VAL A 846 17.14 -27.55 49.58
C VAL A 846 18.26 -28.43 49.04
N THR A 847 17.94 -29.30 48.10
CA THR A 847 18.92 -30.17 47.44
C THR A 847 18.42 -30.59 46.06
N TYR A 848 19.35 -31.00 45.20
CA TYR A 848 19.01 -31.68 43.96
C TYR A 848 20.04 -32.74 43.60
N THR A 849 19.58 -33.72 42.84
CA THR A 849 20.36 -34.80 42.23
C THR A 849 20.17 -34.73 40.71
N THR A 850 20.76 -35.68 39.97
CA THR A 850 20.56 -35.81 38.52
C THR A 850 19.10 -36.06 38.12
N SER A 851 18.23 -36.48 39.05
CA SER A 851 16.83 -36.83 38.73
C SER A 851 15.76 -36.28 39.66
N ILE A 852 16.16 -35.62 40.75
CA ILE A 852 15.25 -35.13 41.79
C ILE A 852 15.68 -33.73 42.21
N VAL A 853 14.74 -32.80 42.35
CA VAL A 853 14.95 -31.50 42.99
C VAL A 853 13.95 -31.37 44.12
N THR A 854 14.42 -31.04 45.32
CA THR A 854 13.58 -30.84 46.50
C THR A 854 13.75 -29.44 47.06
N GLY A 855 12.67 -28.92 47.62
CA GLY A 855 12.67 -27.64 48.31
C GLY A 855 11.68 -27.63 49.47
N SER A 856 11.81 -26.59 50.30
CA SER A 856 11.03 -26.44 51.53
C SER A 856 10.50 -25.02 51.69
N GLY A 857 9.41 -24.87 52.46
CA GLY A 857 9.02 -23.58 53.03
C GLY A 857 7.53 -23.26 52.92
N ALA A 858 6.81 -23.34 54.05
CA ALA A 858 5.39 -22.99 54.17
C ALA A 858 5.03 -21.55 53.74
N VAL A 859 6.01 -20.64 53.76
CA VAL A 859 5.83 -19.20 53.44
C VAL A 859 6.16 -18.91 51.97
N THR A 860 7.00 -19.74 51.33
CA THR A 860 7.54 -19.50 49.99
C THR A 860 6.77 -20.26 48.91
N ALA A 861 6.33 -21.49 49.17
CA ALA A 861 5.38 -22.22 48.33
C ALA A 861 4.18 -22.62 49.21
N GLY A 862 3.03 -21.97 49.02
CA GLY A 862 1.82 -22.29 49.76
C GLY A 862 1.25 -23.66 49.36
N VAL A 863 0.35 -24.21 50.17
CA VAL A 863 -0.29 -25.51 49.90
C VAL A 863 -0.94 -25.52 48.52
N GLY A 864 -0.54 -26.46 47.66
CA GLY A 864 -1.06 -26.59 46.30
C GLY A 864 -0.51 -25.59 45.28
N ASP A 865 0.42 -24.71 45.67
CA ASP A 865 1.14 -23.84 44.73
C ASP A 865 1.92 -24.69 43.72
N THR A 866 1.99 -24.23 42.48
CA THR A 866 2.80 -24.87 41.44
C THR A 866 4.24 -24.36 41.54
N VAL A 867 5.19 -25.26 41.75
CA VAL A 867 6.62 -24.97 41.68
C VAL A 867 7.16 -25.42 40.33
N GLU A 868 7.78 -24.50 39.59
CA GLU A 868 8.42 -24.79 38.32
C GLU A 868 9.93 -24.77 38.47
N VAL A 869 10.60 -25.78 37.93
CA VAL A 869 12.06 -25.93 37.99
C VAL A 869 12.66 -25.67 36.61
N PHE A 870 13.68 -24.83 36.60
CA PHE A 870 14.48 -24.47 35.44
C PHE A 870 15.95 -24.80 35.69
N ALA A 871 16.70 -24.98 34.62
CA ALA A 871 18.14 -25.11 34.67
C ALA A 871 18.82 -24.17 33.68
N ASN A 872 20.11 -23.91 33.91
CA ASN A 872 20.99 -23.27 32.95
C ASN A 872 22.41 -23.86 33.01
N THR A 873 23.15 -23.73 31.92
CA THR A 873 24.55 -24.15 31.81
C THR A 873 25.53 -22.99 32.02
N SER A 874 25.03 -21.78 32.27
CA SER A 874 25.84 -20.57 32.38
C SER A 874 26.40 -20.36 33.78
N GLY A 875 25.97 -21.16 34.77
CA GLY A 875 26.36 -21.00 36.17
C GLY A 875 25.79 -19.73 36.82
N ASN A 876 25.15 -18.86 36.04
CA ASN A 876 24.64 -17.59 36.51
C ASN A 876 23.24 -17.81 37.11
N CYS A 877 22.97 -17.19 38.26
CA CYS A 877 21.65 -17.25 38.91
C CYS A 877 20.60 -16.39 38.18
N LYS A 878 20.73 -16.22 36.86
CA LYS A 878 20.04 -15.20 36.07
C LYS A 878 19.45 -15.74 34.77
N ASP A 879 19.47 -17.05 34.56
CA ASP A 879 18.99 -17.70 33.35
C ASP A 879 18.02 -18.84 33.66
N MET A 880 16.81 -18.75 33.13
CA MET A 880 15.83 -19.83 33.01
C MET A 880 15.82 -20.36 31.58
N SER A 881 16.97 -20.87 31.09
CA SER A 881 17.14 -21.27 29.68
C SER A 881 16.57 -22.65 29.35
N ILE A 882 16.43 -23.53 30.35
CA ILE A 882 15.94 -24.90 30.18
C ILE A 882 14.79 -25.15 31.17
N TYR A 883 13.60 -25.52 30.68
CA TYR A 883 12.48 -25.94 31.53
C TYR A 883 12.62 -27.43 31.89
N LYS A 884 12.67 -27.77 33.18
CA LYS A 884 12.81 -29.16 33.64
C LYS A 884 11.48 -29.80 34.01
N GLY A 885 10.54 -29.04 34.56
CA GLY A 885 9.21 -29.52 34.89
C GLY A 885 8.54 -28.71 36.00
N SER A 886 7.42 -29.21 36.49
CA SER A 886 6.66 -28.59 37.56
C SER A 886 6.09 -29.63 38.52
N THR A 887 5.97 -29.28 39.79
CA THR A 887 5.33 -30.09 40.84
C THR A 887 4.40 -29.23 41.69
N LEU A 888 3.62 -29.85 42.58
CA LEU A 888 2.78 -29.15 43.56
C LEU A 888 3.45 -29.16 44.93
N ALA A 889 3.35 -28.05 45.66
CA ALA A 889 3.74 -27.99 47.05
C ALA A 889 2.71 -28.66 47.97
N ASP A 890 3.19 -29.36 48.99
CA ASP A 890 2.38 -30.10 49.96
C ASP A 890 1.72 -29.18 51.02
N ALA A 891 1.06 -29.78 52.01
CA ALA A 891 0.33 -29.07 53.07
C ALA A 891 1.19 -28.17 53.97
N VAL A 892 2.52 -28.31 53.92
CA VAL A 892 3.48 -27.51 54.69
C VAL A 892 4.45 -26.74 53.79
N GLY A 893 4.20 -26.70 52.48
CA GLY A 893 4.98 -25.96 51.49
C GLY A 893 6.27 -26.65 51.03
N ASN A 894 6.46 -27.93 51.36
CA ASN A 894 7.55 -28.71 50.78
C ASN A 894 7.16 -29.19 49.39
N TRP A 895 8.16 -29.37 48.53
CA TRP A 895 7.93 -29.80 47.16
C TRP A 895 9.07 -30.69 46.68
N THR A 896 8.74 -31.63 45.80
CA THR A 896 9.70 -32.56 45.21
C THR A 896 9.31 -32.80 43.76
N LEU A 897 10.24 -32.51 42.85
CA LEU A 897 10.11 -32.81 41.44
C LEU A 897 10.99 -34.03 41.14
N THR A 898 10.40 -35.09 40.61
CA THR A 898 11.07 -36.33 40.22
C THR A 898 10.91 -36.60 38.73
N GLY A 899 11.67 -37.55 38.18
CA GLY A 899 11.54 -37.96 36.78
C GLY A 899 12.06 -36.93 35.77
N ILE A 900 12.96 -36.06 36.22
CA ILE A 900 13.65 -35.08 35.38
C ILE A 900 15.10 -35.51 35.14
N THR A 901 15.82 -34.76 34.29
CA THR A 901 17.27 -34.93 34.11
C THR A 901 17.95 -33.61 34.37
N ILE A 902 18.81 -33.55 35.38
CA ILE A 902 19.76 -32.45 35.62
C ILE A 902 21.14 -32.93 35.17
N ASN A 903 21.69 -32.25 34.16
CA ASN A 903 22.98 -32.62 33.60
C ASN A 903 24.12 -32.08 34.48
N PRO A 904 25.30 -32.75 34.49
CA PRO A 904 26.48 -32.20 35.15
C PRO A 904 26.78 -30.77 34.68
N GLY A 905 27.04 -29.86 35.63
CA GLY A 905 27.31 -28.45 35.34
C GLY A 905 26.06 -27.58 35.14
N GLU A 906 24.84 -28.13 35.19
CA GLU A 906 23.62 -27.32 35.20
C GLU A 906 23.35 -26.75 36.59
N SER A 907 23.13 -25.45 36.67
CA SER A 907 22.61 -24.80 37.87
C SER A 907 21.09 -24.78 37.85
N VAL A 908 20.46 -24.99 39.02
CA VAL A 908 19.01 -25.15 39.14
C VAL A 908 18.37 -23.93 39.80
N LEU A 909 17.22 -23.49 39.26
CA LEU A 909 16.39 -22.38 39.72
C LEU A 909 14.94 -22.83 39.81
N ALA A 910 14.15 -22.20 40.68
CA ALA A 910 12.73 -22.46 40.79
C ALA A 910 11.90 -21.18 40.89
N THR A 911 10.65 -21.25 40.44
CA THR A 911 9.61 -20.24 40.68
C THR A 911 8.40 -20.90 41.31
N ALA A 912 7.63 -20.15 42.10
CA ALA A 912 6.40 -20.62 42.72
C ALA A 912 5.23 -19.74 42.30
N ARG A 913 4.19 -20.37 41.76
CA ARG A 913 2.93 -19.74 41.37
C ARG A 913 1.83 -20.11 42.34
N SER A 914 1.15 -19.09 42.87
CA SER A 914 0.03 -19.33 43.77
C SER A 914 -1.20 -19.85 43.05
N LEU A 915 -1.76 -20.96 43.54
CA LEU A 915 -3.01 -21.50 42.96
C LEU A 915 -4.22 -20.59 43.26
N ALA A 916 -4.21 -19.92 44.41
CA ALA A 916 -5.35 -19.11 44.86
C ALA A 916 -5.53 -17.81 44.07
N ASN A 917 -4.43 -17.20 43.61
CA ASN A 917 -4.48 -15.87 43.00
C ASN A 917 -3.56 -15.70 41.78
N ASN A 918 -2.90 -16.74 41.29
CA ASN A 918 -1.98 -16.73 40.14
C ASN A 918 -0.71 -15.87 40.28
N ASN A 919 -0.43 -15.24 41.43
CA ASN A 919 0.81 -14.51 41.64
C ASN A 919 2.01 -15.46 41.48
N THR A 920 2.92 -15.12 40.56
CA THR A 920 4.19 -15.83 40.38
C THR A 920 5.34 -15.09 41.04
N SER A 921 6.22 -15.82 41.72
CA SER A 921 7.40 -15.29 42.39
C SER A 921 8.49 -14.82 41.42
N GLN A 922 9.50 -14.13 41.95
CA GLN A 922 10.81 -14.09 41.31
C GLN A 922 11.45 -15.49 41.25
N THR A 923 12.59 -15.59 40.57
CA THR A 923 13.43 -16.80 40.62
C THR A 923 14.06 -16.98 41.98
N SER A 924 14.18 -18.24 42.42
CA SER A 924 14.92 -18.63 43.63
C SER A 924 16.39 -18.21 43.56
N THR A 925 17.08 -18.28 44.70
CA THR A 925 18.54 -18.39 44.66
C THR A 925 18.91 -19.66 43.90
N CYS A 926 19.92 -19.57 43.05
CA CYS A 926 20.34 -20.71 42.24
C CYS A 926 21.17 -21.66 43.11
N THR A 927 20.92 -22.95 42.98
CA THR A 927 21.84 -23.96 43.51
C THR A 927 22.76 -24.40 42.38
N VAL A 928 24.02 -24.01 42.46
CA VAL A 928 25.05 -24.48 41.53
C VAL A 928 25.56 -25.84 42.01
N PRO A 929 25.85 -26.80 41.13
CA PRO A 929 26.60 -27.98 41.53
C PRO A 929 27.97 -27.44 41.89
N LEU A 930 28.41 -27.59 43.13
CA LEU A 930 29.77 -27.21 43.49
C LEU A 930 30.69 -28.30 42.90
N PRO A 931 31.45 -28.00 41.84
CA PRO A 931 32.47 -28.93 41.39
C PRO A 931 33.63 -28.78 42.37
N VAL A 932 34.21 -29.89 42.83
CA VAL A 932 35.63 -29.82 43.14
C VAL A 932 36.37 -30.10 41.86
N GLU A 933 37.27 -29.19 41.55
CA GLU A 933 38.02 -29.22 40.31
C GLU A 933 39.34 -29.96 40.57
N VAL A 934 39.32 -31.26 40.29
CA VAL A 934 40.54 -32.07 40.16
C VAL A 934 41.19 -31.69 38.84
N VAL A 935 42.32 -30.98 38.90
CA VAL A 935 43.03 -30.47 37.71
C VAL A 935 44.11 -31.43 37.21
N ALA A 936 44.47 -32.43 38.00
CA ALA A 936 45.40 -33.49 37.60
C ALA A 936 45.07 -34.78 38.34
N PHE A 937 45.08 -35.91 37.63
CA PHE A 937 44.99 -37.25 38.18
C PHE A 937 45.92 -38.16 37.36
N SER A 938 46.92 -38.74 38.02
CA SER A 938 47.99 -39.52 37.38
C SER A 938 48.45 -40.65 38.30
N ALA A 939 49.15 -41.63 37.75
CA ALA A 939 49.76 -42.73 38.48
C ALA A 939 51.13 -43.03 37.85
N PHE A 940 52.12 -43.37 38.68
CA PHE A 940 53.46 -43.73 38.19
C PHE A 940 54.19 -44.66 39.16
N CYS A 941 55.08 -45.51 38.64
CA CYS A 941 55.89 -46.42 39.46
C CYS A 941 56.98 -45.67 40.22
N MET A 942 57.14 -45.99 41.51
CA MET A 942 58.33 -45.68 42.31
C MET A 942 58.85 -46.97 42.91
N GLY A 943 59.87 -47.56 42.27
CA GLY A 943 60.31 -48.92 42.61
C GLY A 943 59.25 -49.95 42.24
N ASN A 944 58.89 -50.85 43.17
CA ASN A 944 57.87 -51.89 42.98
C ASN A 944 56.46 -51.47 43.44
N LYS A 945 56.21 -50.17 43.64
CA LYS A 945 54.93 -49.59 44.09
C LYS A 945 54.42 -48.57 43.07
N VAL A 946 53.12 -48.31 43.04
CA VAL A 946 52.52 -47.26 42.22
C VAL A 946 52.06 -46.10 43.09
N ASN A 947 52.52 -44.90 42.81
CA ASN A 947 52.01 -43.68 43.43
C ASN A 947 50.89 -43.12 42.58
N VAL A 948 49.68 -43.08 43.13
CA VAL A 948 48.51 -42.42 42.55
C VAL A 948 48.45 -40.99 43.08
N TYR A 949 48.53 -40.03 42.17
CA TYR A 949 48.68 -38.61 42.46
C TYR A 949 47.51 -37.81 41.90
N TRP A 950 47.00 -36.85 42.68
CA TRP A 950 46.05 -35.87 42.16
C TRP A 950 46.25 -34.49 42.77
N THR A 951 45.71 -33.50 42.09
CA THR A 951 45.77 -32.10 42.51
C THR A 951 44.38 -31.48 42.44
N THR A 952 44.00 -30.80 43.50
CA THR A 952 42.81 -29.93 43.57
C THR A 952 43.26 -28.47 43.50
N ILE A 953 42.46 -27.61 42.85
CA ILE A 953 42.68 -26.15 42.89
C ILE A 953 41.75 -25.44 43.87
N THR A 954 40.61 -26.05 44.18
CA THR A 954 39.68 -25.62 45.23
C THR A 954 39.03 -26.84 45.87
N GLU A 955 38.82 -26.77 47.18
CA GLU A 955 38.05 -27.73 47.96
C GLU A 955 37.03 -26.94 48.76
N LEU A 956 35.76 -27.31 48.70
CA LEU A 956 34.72 -26.67 49.50
C LEU A 956 33.75 -27.74 49.97
N ASN A 957 33.57 -27.87 51.29
CA ASN A 957 32.82 -28.95 51.91
C ASN A 957 33.30 -30.36 51.49
N SER A 958 34.58 -30.52 51.13
CA SER A 958 35.13 -31.83 50.73
C SER A 958 35.42 -32.67 51.95
N LYS A 959 34.93 -33.90 51.99
CA LYS A 959 35.09 -34.78 53.16
C LYS A 959 36.31 -35.68 52.96
N ILE A 960 36.33 -36.45 51.87
CA ILE A 960 37.32 -37.50 51.64
C ILE A 960 37.57 -37.74 50.15
N PHE A 961 38.75 -38.29 49.86
CA PHE A 961 39.12 -38.87 48.58
C PHE A 961 39.37 -40.36 48.76
N ARG A 962 38.70 -41.21 47.99
CA ARG A 962 38.94 -42.67 47.94
C ARG A 962 39.62 -43.01 46.63
N ILE A 963 40.63 -43.86 46.71
CA ILE A 963 41.19 -44.49 45.52
C ILE A 963 40.76 -45.94 45.48
N GLU A 964 40.28 -46.36 44.33
CA GLU A 964 39.98 -47.74 44.00
C GLU A 964 40.77 -48.15 42.75
N ARG A 965 40.97 -49.45 42.56
CA ARG A 965 41.63 -50.00 41.38
C ARG A 965 40.81 -51.13 40.77
N SER A 966 40.96 -51.36 39.47
CA SER A 966 40.28 -52.43 38.74
C SER A 966 41.15 -52.96 37.61
N VAL A 967 41.00 -54.23 37.24
CA VAL A 967 41.67 -54.83 36.06
C VAL A 967 40.77 -54.85 34.83
N ASP A 968 39.45 -54.77 35.02
CA ASP A 968 38.44 -54.81 33.95
C ASP A 968 37.75 -53.45 33.72
N GLY A 969 38.03 -52.45 34.56
CA GLY A 969 37.40 -51.13 34.53
C GLY A 969 35.94 -51.12 34.98
N VAL A 970 35.45 -52.24 35.55
CA VAL A 970 34.05 -52.44 35.97
C VAL A 970 33.99 -52.77 37.46
N ASN A 971 34.75 -53.76 37.91
CA ASN A 971 34.83 -54.19 39.30
C ASN A 971 36.03 -53.51 39.97
N PHE A 972 35.73 -52.51 40.80
CA PHE A 972 36.75 -51.75 41.54
C PHE A 972 36.90 -52.27 42.97
N GLU A 973 38.14 -52.47 43.40
CA GLU A 973 38.49 -52.72 44.79
C GLU A 973 39.17 -51.50 45.40
N ARG A 974 38.81 -51.17 46.64
CA ARG A 974 39.35 -50.00 47.33
C ARG A 974 40.78 -50.23 47.80
N ILE A 975 41.68 -49.32 47.44
CA ILE A 975 43.09 -49.36 47.86
C ILE A 975 43.40 -48.38 49.00
N GLY A 976 42.61 -47.32 49.17
CA GLY A 976 42.71 -46.47 50.36
C GLY A 976 41.85 -45.20 50.30
N GLU A 977 41.98 -44.39 51.34
CA GLU A 977 41.27 -43.10 51.48
C GLU A 977 42.17 -42.07 52.15
N LEU A 978 42.03 -40.82 51.74
CA LEU A 978 42.64 -39.66 52.37
C LEU A 978 41.56 -38.64 52.73
N ALA A 979 41.68 -38.01 53.89
CA ALA A 979 40.84 -36.87 54.24
C ALA A 979 41.13 -35.71 53.28
N ALA A 980 40.07 -35.08 52.78
CA ALA A 980 40.19 -33.82 52.07
C ALA A 980 40.47 -32.68 53.08
N ALA A 981 40.90 -31.51 52.62
CA ALA A 981 41.17 -30.36 53.47
C ALA A 981 39.88 -29.71 54.03
N GLY A 982 38.69 -30.19 53.69
CA GLY A 982 37.42 -29.60 54.09
C GLY A 982 37.09 -28.38 53.23
N HIS A 983 37.90 -27.33 53.37
CA HIS A 983 37.80 -26.08 52.64
C HIS A 983 39.20 -25.54 52.30
N SER A 984 39.53 -25.43 51.02
CA SER A 984 40.75 -24.81 50.51
C SER A 984 40.44 -23.99 49.25
N THR A 985 40.98 -22.78 49.17
CA THR A 985 41.04 -21.99 47.92
C THR A 985 42.45 -21.99 47.33
N GLN A 986 43.35 -22.82 47.90
CA GLN A 986 44.72 -23.00 47.44
C GLN A 986 44.87 -24.36 46.76
N LYS A 987 45.78 -24.45 45.80
CA LYS A 987 46.15 -25.69 45.14
C LYS A 987 46.72 -26.68 46.16
N LEU A 988 46.14 -27.87 46.25
CA LEU A 988 46.59 -28.94 47.15
C LEU A 988 46.91 -30.20 46.35
N ASN A 989 47.97 -30.88 46.78
CA ASN A 989 48.48 -32.07 46.13
C ASN A 989 48.33 -33.26 47.06
N TYR A 990 47.82 -34.36 46.52
CA TYR A 990 47.56 -35.59 47.25
C TYR A 990 48.28 -36.75 46.57
N THR A 991 48.69 -37.73 47.38
CA THR A 991 49.32 -38.94 46.87
C THR A 991 48.90 -40.11 47.73
N LEU A 992 48.50 -41.21 47.08
CA LEU A 992 48.20 -42.49 47.70
C LEU A 992 49.04 -43.57 47.04
N VAL A 993 49.69 -44.41 47.85
CA VAL A 993 50.56 -45.48 47.36
C VAL A 993 49.78 -46.79 47.25
N ASP A 994 49.74 -47.38 46.06
CA ASP A 994 49.40 -48.78 45.87
C ASP A 994 50.63 -49.62 46.23
N GLU A 995 50.57 -50.23 47.41
CA GLU A 995 51.62 -51.08 47.99
C GLU A 995 51.73 -52.46 47.33
N HIS A 996 50.68 -52.90 46.61
CA HIS A 996 50.60 -54.21 46.00
C HIS A 996 50.09 -54.12 44.55
N PRO A 997 50.74 -53.34 43.69
CA PRO A 997 50.22 -53.04 42.35
C PRO A 997 50.09 -54.31 41.51
N LEU A 998 48.96 -54.44 40.80
CA LEU A 998 48.69 -55.59 39.94
C LEU A 998 49.56 -55.52 38.67
N LYS A 999 50.11 -56.65 38.21
CA LYS A 999 51.08 -56.71 37.10
C LYS A 999 50.44 -56.72 35.71
N GLU A 1000 49.42 -55.89 35.51
CA GLU A 1000 48.63 -55.78 34.28
C GLU A 1000 48.14 -54.34 34.06
N THR A 1001 47.28 -54.10 33.07
CA THR A 1001 46.61 -52.80 32.95
C THR A 1001 45.65 -52.61 34.12
N VAL A 1002 45.86 -51.55 34.90
CA VAL A 1002 45.05 -51.22 36.07
C VAL A 1002 44.34 -49.89 35.85
N TYR A 1003 43.05 -49.86 36.10
CA TYR A 1003 42.22 -48.66 36.13
C TYR A 1003 42.21 -48.14 37.56
N TYR A 1004 42.81 -46.98 37.81
CA TYR A 1004 42.66 -46.27 39.09
C TYR A 1004 41.46 -45.35 39.01
N LYS A 1005 40.58 -45.40 40.01
CA LYS A 1005 39.45 -44.49 40.17
C LYS A 1005 39.66 -43.63 41.41
N LEU A 1006 39.67 -42.32 41.22
CA LEU A 1006 39.56 -41.34 42.29
C LEU A 1006 38.09 -41.00 42.50
N ILE A 1007 37.58 -41.28 43.69
CA ILE A 1007 36.24 -40.95 44.14
C ILE A 1007 36.35 -39.85 45.16
N GLN A 1008 35.71 -38.73 44.92
CA GLN A 1008 35.58 -37.67 45.89
C GLN A 1008 34.20 -37.69 46.52
N GLU A 1009 34.12 -37.54 47.86
CA GLU A 1009 32.87 -37.39 48.61
C GLU A 1009 32.86 -36.04 49.34
N ASP A 1010 31.76 -35.30 49.24
CA ASP A 1010 31.55 -34.07 50.00
C ASP A 1010 30.88 -34.34 51.37
N ILE A 1011 30.75 -33.30 52.21
CA ILE A 1011 30.11 -33.39 53.54
C ILE A 1011 28.61 -33.73 53.42
N SER A 1012 27.99 -33.48 52.27
CA SER A 1012 26.57 -33.79 51.99
C SER A 1012 26.34 -35.21 51.46
N GLY A 1013 27.41 -35.94 51.14
CA GLY A 1013 27.39 -37.29 50.57
C GLY A 1013 27.33 -37.34 49.04
N LEU A 1014 27.49 -36.20 48.34
CA LEU A 1014 27.65 -36.17 46.88
C LEU A 1014 28.99 -36.74 46.47
N ILE A 1015 29.00 -37.51 45.38
CA ILE A 1015 30.17 -38.23 44.89
C ILE A 1015 30.51 -37.80 43.47
N GLN A 1016 31.81 -37.60 43.20
CA GLN A 1016 32.37 -37.37 41.86
C GLN A 1016 33.50 -38.37 41.59
N GLU A 1017 33.54 -38.95 40.39
CA GLU A 1017 34.50 -39.99 40.01
C GLU A 1017 35.41 -39.57 38.85
N PHE A 1018 36.69 -39.90 38.94
CA PHE A 1018 37.70 -39.72 37.89
C PHE A 1018 38.41 -41.05 37.66
N ILE A 1019 38.48 -41.54 36.43
CA ILE A 1019 39.14 -42.81 36.10
C ILE A 1019 40.39 -42.53 35.27
N LEU A 1020 41.50 -43.14 35.69
CA LEU A 1020 42.78 -43.15 35.01
C LEU A 1020 43.10 -44.59 34.61
N VAL A 1021 43.40 -44.80 33.33
CA VAL A 1021 43.95 -46.08 32.86
C VAL A 1021 45.46 -46.03 32.99
N TYR A 1022 46.04 -46.94 33.75
CA TYR A 1022 47.47 -47.02 33.99
C TYR A 1022 47.98 -48.43 33.68
N THR A 1023 48.95 -48.55 32.77
CA THR A 1023 49.59 -49.83 32.46
C THR A 1023 50.78 -50.02 33.39
N ASN A 1024 50.71 -51.01 34.29
CA ASN A 1024 51.80 -51.31 35.21
C ASN A 1024 52.97 -52.00 34.47
N ASP A 1025 54.15 -51.39 34.51
CA ASP A 1025 55.43 -52.06 34.25
C ASP A 1025 56.48 -51.66 35.30
N CYS A 1026 56.12 -51.80 36.58
CA CYS A 1026 57.05 -51.51 37.69
C CYS A 1026 58.18 -52.54 37.82
N ASP A 1027 58.21 -53.58 36.96
CA ASP A 1027 59.27 -54.61 36.89
C ASP A 1027 60.32 -54.32 35.78
N ALA A 1028 60.11 -53.33 34.90
CA ALA A 1028 61.08 -52.98 33.87
C ALA A 1028 62.25 -52.17 34.42
N LYS A 1029 63.47 -52.64 34.14
CA LYS A 1029 64.76 -51.91 34.30
C LYS A 1029 64.87 -50.64 33.42
N SER A 1030 63.77 -50.06 32.96
CA SER A 1030 63.72 -48.82 32.19
C SER A 1030 63.04 -47.74 33.01
N LEU A 1031 63.83 -46.90 33.68
CA LEU A 1031 63.36 -45.69 34.35
C LEU A 1031 62.95 -44.68 33.27
N THR A 1032 61.68 -44.72 32.86
CA THR A 1032 61.15 -43.83 31.82
C THR A 1032 60.94 -42.43 32.38
N ASN A 1033 61.51 -41.43 31.74
CA ASN A 1033 61.33 -40.03 32.13
C ASN A 1033 60.05 -39.48 31.47
N PHE A 1034 59.26 -38.70 32.20
CA PHE A 1034 58.04 -38.10 31.66
C PHE A 1034 57.74 -36.76 32.32
N LEU A 1035 56.79 -36.01 31.77
CA LEU A 1035 56.39 -34.71 32.27
C LEU A 1035 54.88 -34.60 32.45
N PHE A 1036 54.43 -33.85 33.46
CA PHE A 1036 53.02 -33.63 33.74
C PHE A 1036 52.77 -32.32 34.52
N PRO A 1037 51.58 -31.72 34.43
CA PRO A 1037 50.53 -32.02 33.46
C PRO A 1037 51.02 -31.72 32.03
N ASN A 1038 50.41 -32.36 31.04
CA ASN A 1038 50.69 -32.10 29.63
C ASN A 1038 49.37 -32.24 28.86
N PRO A 1039 48.69 -31.13 28.50
CA PRO A 1039 49.20 -29.75 28.47
C PRO A 1039 49.49 -29.11 29.85
N ALA A 1040 50.44 -28.18 29.88
CA ALA A 1040 50.88 -27.41 31.06
C ALA A 1040 50.55 -25.91 30.90
N ASN A 1041 50.43 -25.17 31.99
CA ASN A 1041 50.19 -23.71 31.95
C ASN A 1041 51.45 -22.93 32.35
N SER A 1042 51.67 -22.74 33.65
CA SER A 1042 52.79 -21.94 34.19
C SER A 1042 53.95 -22.78 34.72
N ASN A 1043 53.73 -24.05 35.02
CA ASN A 1043 54.74 -24.99 35.49
C ASN A 1043 54.52 -26.38 34.90
N VAL A 1044 55.59 -27.14 34.78
CA VAL A 1044 55.56 -28.56 34.44
C VAL A 1044 56.44 -29.33 35.39
N ASN A 1045 55.93 -30.45 35.92
CA ASN A 1045 56.71 -31.39 36.69
C ASN A 1045 57.41 -32.37 35.77
N LEU A 1046 58.69 -32.57 36.00
CA LEU A 1046 59.55 -33.47 35.26
C LEU A 1046 59.96 -34.63 36.17
N VAL A 1047 59.55 -35.84 35.80
CA VAL A 1047 59.89 -37.07 36.49
C VAL A 1047 61.14 -37.66 35.82
N LEU A 1048 62.28 -37.58 36.51
CA LEU A 1048 63.61 -37.94 36.05
C LEU A 1048 64.26 -39.11 36.83
N PRO A 1049 63.59 -40.25 37.00
CA PRO A 1049 64.15 -41.37 37.76
C PRO A 1049 65.47 -41.88 37.14
N GLY A 1050 65.63 -41.79 35.81
CA GLY A 1050 66.83 -42.21 35.10
C GLY A 1050 68.07 -41.31 35.30
N PHE A 1051 67.91 -40.15 35.94
CA PHE A 1051 68.96 -39.14 36.11
C PHE A 1051 69.28 -38.83 37.59
N PHE A 1052 68.74 -39.59 38.54
CA PHE A 1052 68.97 -39.38 39.98
C PHE A 1052 70.46 -39.32 40.35
N GLY A 1053 70.84 -38.30 41.14
CA GLY A 1053 72.22 -38.05 41.57
C GLY A 1053 73.16 -37.53 40.49
N ARG A 1054 72.63 -37.04 39.36
CA ARG A 1054 73.41 -36.52 38.22
C ARG A 1054 73.00 -35.10 37.88
N GLU A 1055 73.91 -34.39 37.22
CA GLU A 1055 73.61 -33.13 36.55
C GLU A 1055 73.03 -33.40 35.14
N VAL A 1056 71.92 -32.72 34.84
CA VAL A 1056 71.21 -32.78 33.57
C VAL A 1056 70.99 -31.37 33.05
N LYS A 1057 71.37 -31.13 31.80
CA LYS A 1057 70.99 -29.92 31.06
C LYS A 1057 69.65 -30.15 30.39
N ILE A 1058 68.65 -29.37 30.77
CA ILE A 1058 67.29 -29.40 30.24
C ILE A 1058 67.11 -28.21 29.29
N GLU A 1059 66.77 -28.48 28.03
CA GLU A 1059 66.50 -27.45 27.01
C GLU A 1059 65.06 -27.57 26.52
N ILE A 1060 64.31 -26.47 26.55
CA ILE A 1060 62.96 -26.39 26.00
C ILE A 1060 63.05 -25.75 24.62
N ILE A 1061 62.65 -26.49 23.59
CA ILE A 1061 62.87 -26.17 22.17
C ILE A 1061 61.52 -26.00 21.50
N SER A 1062 61.28 -24.88 20.82
CA SER A 1062 60.04 -24.68 20.05
C SER A 1062 60.00 -25.56 18.80
N VAL A 1063 58.82 -25.71 18.17
CA VAL A 1063 58.66 -26.44 16.89
C VAL A 1063 59.52 -25.90 15.75
N LEU A 1064 60.02 -24.66 15.86
CA LEU A 1064 60.94 -24.04 14.90
C LEU A 1064 62.42 -24.39 15.17
N GLY A 1065 62.71 -25.21 16.19
CA GLY A 1065 64.06 -25.64 16.55
C GLY A 1065 64.85 -24.64 17.41
N LYS A 1066 64.22 -23.55 17.86
CA LYS A 1066 64.85 -22.54 18.73
C LYS A 1066 64.81 -22.99 20.19
N VAL A 1067 65.95 -22.97 20.87
CA VAL A 1067 66.02 -23.19 22.33
C VAL A 1067 65.47 -21.94 23.03
N GLU A 1068 64.29 -22.07 23.63
CA GLU A 1068 63.60 -20.99 24.33
C GLU A 1068 63.99 -20.91 25.80
N LYS A 1069 64.35 -22.05 26.41
CA LYS A 1069 64.82 -22.12 27.81
C LYS A 1069 65.91 -23.19 27.96
N SER A 1070 66.92 -22.93 28.78
CA SER A 1070 67.99 -23.88 29.10
C SER A 1070 68.32 -23.83 30.59
N ILE A 1071 68.26 -24.97 31.27
CA ILE A 1071 68.41 -25.11 32.72
C ILE A 1071 69.45 -26.21 32.98
N ILE A 1072 70.36 -26.00 33.94
CA ILE A 1072 71.22 -27.06 34.47
C ILE A 1072 70.65 -27.45 35.83
N LEU A 1073 70.31 -28.73 36.00
CA LEU A 1073 69.66 -29.26 37.19
C LEU A 1073 70.45 -30.46 37.73
N PHE A 1074 70.81 -30.42 39.01
CA PHE A 1074 71.27 -31.61 39.73
C PHE A 1074 70.06 -32.33 40.33
N VAL A 1075 69.82 -33.58 39.90
CA VAL A 1075 68.60 -34.32 40.23
C VAL A 1075 68.72 -34.97 41.61
N GLU A 1076 68.36 -34.23 42.66
CA GLU A 1076 68.35 -34.73 44.05
C GLU A 1076 67.13 -35.58 44.38
N THR A 1077 66.01 -35.35 43.68
CA THR A 1077 64.82 -36.19 43.77
C THR A 1077 64.32 -36.53 42.37
N PRO A 1078 63.61 -37.65 42.17
CA PRO A 1078 63.07 -38.00 40.86
C PRO A 1078 62.02 -37.02 40.33
N LEU A 1079 61.45 -36.11 41.13
CA LEU A 1079 60.39 -35.19 40.73
C LEU A 1079 60.89 -33.75 40.85
N ASN A 1080 60.94 -33.02 39.74
CA ASN A 1080 61.46 -31.65 39.71
C ASN A 1080 60.50 -30.73 38.95
N GLU A 1081 60.15 -29.60 39.54
CA GLU A 1081 59.26 -28.62 38.92
C GLU A 1081 60.07 -27.63 38.07
N ILE A 1082 59.57 -27.34 36.87
CA ILE A 1082 60.15 -26.36 35.95
C ILE A 1082 59.11 -25.27 35.68
N ASP A 1083 59.48 -24.02 35.96
CA ASP A 1083 58.70 -22.83 35.60
C ASP A 1083 58.77 -22.59 34.08
N ILE A 1084 57.61 -22.43 33.46
CA ILE A 1084 57.41 -22.21 32.03
C ILE A 1084 56.48 -21.01 31.75
N ALA A 1085 56.16 -20.19 32.75
CA ALA A 1085 55.19 -19.10 32.64
C ALA A 1085 55.59 -18.00 31.64
N ASP A 1086 56.89 -17.90 31.32
CA ASP A 1086 57.47 -16.98 30.34
C ASP A 1086 57.38 -17.49 28.89
N LEU A 1087 56.99 -18.75 28.68
CA LEU A 1087 56.85 -19.36 27.36
C LEU A 1087 55.44 -19.15 26.80
N SER A 1088 55.35 -18.90 25.49
CA SER A 1088 54.06 -18.71 24.81
C SER A 1088 53.32 -20.05 24.63
N LYS A 1089 51.99 -20.01 24.58
CA LYS A 1089 51.13 -21.18 24.27
C LYS A 1089 51.58 -21.86 22.97
N GLY A 1090 51.71 -23.18 22.97
CA GLY A 1090 52.20 -23.95 21.82
C GLY A 1090 52.84 -25.31 22.17
N VAL A 1091 53.33 -26.02 21.16
CA VAL A 1091 54.04 -27.30 21.32
C VAL A 1091 55.55 -27.06 21.40
N TYR A 1092 56.21 -27.74 22.34
CA TYR A 1092 57.64 -27.70 22.61
C TYR A 1092 58.21 -29.11 22.76
N PHE A 1093 59.53 -29.22 22.61
CA PHE A 1093 60.32 -30.42 22.88
C PHE A 1093 61.29 -30.13 24.02
N VAL A 1094 61.21 -30.91 25.09
CA VAL A 1094 62.10 -30.84 26.26
C VAL A 1094 63.22 -31.84 26.04
N ARG A 1095 64.42 -31.35 25.74
CA ARG A 1095 65.63 -32.15 25.54
C ARG A 1095 66.43 -32.23 26.84
N LEU A 1096 66.71 -33.46 27.30
CA LEU A 1096 67.45 -33.80 28.50
C LEU A 1096 68.85 -34.29 28.11
N LEU A 1097 69.90 -33.60 28.54
CA LEU A 1097 71.29 -33.89 28.17
C LEU A 1097 72.13 -34.17 29.41
N SER A 1098 72.80 -35.32 29.45
CA SER A 1098 73.86 -35.66 30.41
C SER A 1098 75.04 -36.30 29.66
N ALA A 1099 76.17 -36.54 30.34
CA ALA A 1099 77.42 -36.99 29.70
C ALA A 1099 77.28 -38.29 28.87
N ASP A 1100 76.31 -39.15 29.22
CA ASP A 1100 76.08 -40.47 28.63
C ASP A 1100 74.64 -40.69 28.12
N ARG A 1101 73.76 -39.68 28.20
CA ARG A 1101 72.33 -39.80 27.83
C ARG A 1101 71.76 -38.52 27.21
N ASN A 1102 70.98 -38.69 26.15
CA ASN A 1102 70.16 -37.65 25.54
C ASN A 1102 68.74 -38.18 25.31
N GLU A 1103 67.73 -37.49 25.82
CA GLU A 1103 66.32 -37.88 25.68
C GLU A 1103 65.46 -36.67 25.36
N VAL A 1104 64.37 -36.85 24.62
CA VAL A 1104 63.46 -35.77 24.23
C VAL A 1104 62.03 -36.13 24.62
N LEU A 1105 61.38 -35.25 25.38
CA LEU A 1105 59.97 -35.34 25.76
C LEU A 1105 59.17 -34.26 25.04
N ARG A 1106 57.89 -34.52 24.74
CA ARG A 1106 56.99 -33.53 24.15
C ARG A 1106 56.23 -32.78 25.25
N LEU A 1107 56.20 -31.45 25.18
CA LEU A 1107 55.44 -30.57 26.07
C LEU A 1107 54.45 -29.74 25.27
N THR A 1108 53.20 -29.64 25.74
CA THR A 1108 52.19 -28.71 25.20
C THR A 1108 51.92 -27.66 26.27
N ILE A 1109 51.94 -26.37 25.90
CA ILE A 1109 51.63 -25.25 26.78
C ILE A 1109 50.32 -24.60 26.30
N ASP A 1110 49.34 -24.50 27.20
CA ASP A 1110 47.95 -24.15 26.86
C ASP A 1110 47.52 -22.71 27.05
#